data_AF-A0A938MM24-F1
#
_entry.id   AF-A0A938MM24-F1
#
_cell.length_a   1.000
_cell.length_b   1.000
_cell.length_c   1.000
_cell.angle_alpha   90.00
_cell.angle_beta   90.00
_cell.angle_gamma   90.00
#
_symmetry.space_group_name_H-M   'P 1'
#
loop_
_entity.id
_entity.type
_entity.pdbx_description
1 polymer ?
#
loop_
_entity_poly.entity_id
_entity_poly.type
_entity_poly.pdbx_seq_one_letter_code
_entity_poly.pdbx_strand_id
1 'polypeptide(L)'
;MHTGQRVAQYVERYEVEIVDYELVIQDQFAEPTSGIRVPNVRVRNRGGMPTPSTHPVEVELVGGPWLKPESCLLRVPRSLEPGEEFLFQDEVLTATVPDIDTVPEGEPLGETDRVNVLVSQSGVKRRFANLHVRKPFTVAFPADIQAVTSLESATPGSAALLEIQVSNRSAADLGSGCSSGRFLGVRVELRDRDMAGHVMLLDLAGRHVPWDLGYEQELPVLKSGETAVITTIVGVLPGAPSYRKAELAVTLQLGERESPAQRRDRHRRNFPLRVADAYVFDAAADVLLITNHGTTKEELAAWKTTADHLGQRMNVWDISLNDSLTLSDSLAHGQNLLRDFHGRTIVLCNAPFATPLGTRYGDQFVTQMDLIKAAESHDIRVLVVNDDQHDVTHLFKERLVPTDGDPEYHYSSMGDFKKAKPLSDVDLLFHQVEELVQHGTKAAKPDPMRQTSEIIVHGIRSPKSARLKRQAERLKRQLEAKEPGRRVVVMYSLPAESGRREEDFKSLGGLLFTHDFQGTLMVMPTLGDNHPNLVVLDAAAEQIHDPAFIRGPRITTALLQATSFKERVHLLSAKLRELGEAARITPQSISEEAVGLGRVLVDTILADLTTEQAAILKTAWKPLGFGRTIRESLSQLRALADHPFPLVTGDASQPDVRLAAQLLAGIEFLARTSSRWYECRLFPWGFFRRGPALRKAMLRYRDQLSNNLLRQANPSQRNSIDQSVRLYFQQLGEVRRTQRLGKKLAARRVLTAPWSGHGIRTDAGQPFPGVLSRGAWEAIRQTEAEREGARASLQQRKEENRARFAVARDGHPLATRDPNIQEVALRAFVEAASRQQGEPPA
;
A
#
# COMPACT_ATOMS: atom_id res chain seq x y z
N MET A 1 -28.84 -62.95 -69.15
CA MET A 1 -27.91 -61.88 -69.57
C MET A 1 -28.26 -60.61 -68.80
N HIS A 2 -27.60 -60.37 -67.66
CA HIS A 2 -27.38 -59.02 -67.17
C HIS A 2 -25.87 -58.81 -67.23
N THR A 3 -25.50 -57.82 -68.02
CA THR A 3 -24.18 -57.29 -68.32
C THR A 3 -23.30 -57.19 -67.07
N GLY A 4 -22.05 -57.66 -67.19
CA GLY A 4 -21.04 -57.52 -66.16
C GLY A 4 -20.88 -56.07 -65.73
N GLN A 5 -21.23 -55.78 -64.47
CA GLN A 5 -20.81 -54.55 -63.83
C GLN A 5 -19.29 -54.63 -63.66
N ARG A 6 -18.55 -53.84 -64.44
CA ARG A 6 -17.16 -53.50 -64.13
C ARG A 6 -17.13 -52.97 -62.70
N VAL A 7 -16.58 -53.74 -61.76
CA VAL A 7 -16.23 -53.23 -60.44
C VAL A 7 -15.03 -52.30 -60.65
N ALA A 8 -15.29 -51.00 -60.70
CA ALA A 8 -14.23 -50.01 -60.74
C ALA A 8 -13.43 -50.09 -59.43
N GLN A 9 -12.14 -50.39 -59.53
CA GLN A 9 -11.21 -50.37 -58.39
C GLN A 9 -10.64 -48.96 -58.27
N TYR A 10 -10.73 -48.39 -57.07
CA TYR A 10 -10.24 -47.05 -56.77
C TYR A 10 -9.21 -47.13 -55.64
N VAL A 11 -8.21 -46.25 -55.72
CA VAL A 11 -7.05 -46.26 -54.81
C VAL A 11 -7.45 -45.84 -53.40
N GLU A 12 -8.40 -44.92 -53.28
CA GLU A 12 -8.89 -44.38 -52.01
C GLU A 12 -10.40 -44.12 -52.08
N ARG A 13 -11.09 -44.14 -50.93
CA ARG A 13 -12.54 -43.83 -50.87
C ARG A 13 -12.78 -42.34 -51.15
N TYR A 14 -13.99 -41.98 -51.57
CA TYR A 14 -14.37 -40.57 -51.69
C TYR A 14 -14.31 -39.92 -50.31
N GLU A 15 -13.88 -38.67 -50.32
CA GLU A 15 -13.73 -37.87 -49.12
C GLU A 15 -13.99 -36.42 -49.49
N VAL A 16 -15.02 -35.82 -48.89
CA VAL A 16 -15.40 -34.44 -49.21
C VAL A 16 -14.87 -33.51 -48.12
N GLU A 17 -14.29 -32.41 -48.56
CA GLU A 17 -13.86 -31.32 -47.68
C GLU A 17 -14.49 -29.99 -48.10
N ILE A 18 -14.51 -29.06 -47.15
CA ILE A 18 -14.85 -27.65 -47.40
C ILE A 18 -13.56 -26.96 -47.83
N VAL A 19 -13.55 -26.43 -49.05
CA VAL A 19 -12.41 -25.69 -49.60
C VAL A 19 -12.40 -24.26 -49.07
N ASP A 20 -13.54 -23.58 -49.15
CA ASP A 20 -13.72 -22.22 -48.64
C ASP A 20 -15.23 -21.89 -48.54
N TYR A 21 -15.56 -20.78 -47.90
CA TYR A 21 -16.88 -20.15 -47.90
C TYR A 21 -16.74 -18.67 -47.55
N GLU A 22 -17.70 -17.85 -47.93
CA GLU A 22 -17.71 -16.45 -47.49
C GLU A 22 -18.47 -16.32 -46.15
N LEU A 23 -18.01 -15.42 -45.28
CA LEU A 23 -18.71 -15.09 -44.04
C LEU A 23 -19.22 -13.67 -44.16
N VAL A 24 -20.55 -13.52 -44.23
CA VAL A 24 -21.22 -12.23 -44.32
C VAL A 24 -21.91 -11.95 -42.98
N ILE A 25 -21.34 -11.00 -42.26
CA ILE A 25 -21.92 -10.40 -41.06
C ILE A 25 -22.37 -8.97 -41.38
N GLN A 26 -23.39 -8.50 -40.67
CA GLN A 26 -24.06 -7.23 -41.00
C GLN A 26 -23.25 -5.98 -40.62
N ASP A 27 -22.18 -6.12 -39.83
CA ASP A 27 -21.24 -5.07 -39.44
C ASP A 27 -19.85 -5.72 -39.21
N GLN A 28 -18.89 -4.98 -38.65
CA GLN A 28 -17.56 -5.51 -38.28
C GLN A 28 -17.62 -6.60 -37.18
N PHE A 29 -18.73 -6.69 -36.46
CA PHE A 29 -19.04 -7.71 -35.45
C PHE A 29 -20.48 -8.19 -35.60
N ALA A 30 -20.77 -9.37 -35.05
CA ALA A 30 -22.11 -9.93 -35.01
C ALA A 30 -22.80 -9.52 -33.69
N GLU A 31 -23.79 -8.64 -33.76
CA GLU A 31 -24.58 -8.28 -32.59
C GLU A 31 -25.41 -9.49 -32.10
N PRO A 32 -25.64 -9.67 -30.80
CA PRO A 32 -26.67 -10.58 -30.32
C PRO A 32 -28.00 -10.34 -31.04
N THR A 33 -28.72 -11.42 -31.35
CA THR A 33 -29.91 -11.46 -32.24
C THR A 33 -29.68 -11.12 -33.71
N SER A 34 -28.44 -10.85 -34.16
CA SER A 34 -28.17 -10.61 -35.59
C SER A 34 -28.06 -11.91 -36.39
N GLY A 35 -28.38 -11.81 -37.68
CA GLY A 35 -28.24 -12.90 -38.63
C GLY A 35 -26.82 -13.01 -39.19
N ILE A 36 -26.34 -14.25 -39.33
CA ILE A 36 -25.08 -14.61 -39.97
C ILE A 36 -25.41 -15.38 -41.25
N ARG A 37 -24.78 -14.98 -42.38
CA ARG A 37 -24.96 -15.62 -43.68
C ARG A 37 -23.62 -16.19 -44.16
N VAL A 38 -23.67 -17.42 -44.68
CA VAL A 38 -22.50 -18.13 -45.18
C VAL A 38 -22.75 -18.55 -46.63
N PRO A 39 -22.59 -17.63 -47.60
CA PRO A 39 -22.73 -17.92 -49.02
C PRO A 39 -21.45 -18.51 -49.62
N ASN A 40 -21.51 -18.86 -50.91
CA ASN A 40 -20.35 -19.26 -51.70
C ASN A 40 -19.59 -20.46 -51.10
N VAL A 41 -20.32 -21.37 -50.45
CA VAL A 41 -19.74 -22.57 -49.86
C VAL A 41 -19.17 -23.44 -50.98
N ARG A 42 -17.91 -23.81 -50.86
CA ARG A 42 -17.21 -24.63 -51.85
C ARG A 42 -16.80 -25.96 -51.24
N VAL A 43 -17.24 -27.05 -51.86
CA VAL A 43 -16.86 -28.41 -51.49
C VAL A 43 -15.99 -29.04 -52.58
N ARG A 44 -15.08 -29.93 -52.18
CA ARG A 44 -14.27 -30.72 -53.10
C ARG A 44 -14.22 -32.16 -52.68
N ASN A 45 -14.35 -33.07 -53.63
CA ASN A 45 -14.00 -34.47 -53.40
C ASN A 45 -12.48 -34.65 -53.56
N ARG A 46 -11.77 -34.84 -52.47
CA ARG A 46 -10.31 -35.08 -52.49
C ARG A 46 -9.93 -36.56 -52.55
N GLY A 47 -10.91 -37.45 -52.42
CA GLY A 47 -10.70 -38.89 -52.40
C GLY A 47 -10.53 -39.48 -53.81
N GLY A 48 -10.15 -40.76 -53.87
CA GLY A 48 -9.89 -41.47 -55.12
C GLY A 48 -11.12 -42.05 -55.84
N MET A 49 -12.33 -41.92 -55.26
CA MET A 49 -13.61 -42.38 -55.83
C MET A 49 -14.54 -41.20 -56.09
N PRO A 50 -15.45 -41.27 -57.08
CA PRO A 50 -16.56 -40.32 -57.19
C PRO A 50 -17.52 -40.45 -55.99
N THR A 51 -18.20 -39.36 -55.62
CA THR A 51 -19.21 -39.41 -54.54
C THR A 51 -20.45 -40.19 -54.99
N PRO A 52 -21.16 -40.93 -54.12
CA PRO A 52 -22.29 -41.76 -54.56
C PRO A 52 -23.46 -40.93 -55.10
N SER A 53 -23.97 -41.29 -56.28
CA SER A 53 -25.11 -40.59 -56.91
C SER A 53 -26.46 -40.82 -56.20
N THR A 54 -26.59 -41.89 -55.40
CA THR A 54 -27.82 -42.24 -54.69
C THR A 54 -28.00 -41.52 -53.36
N HIS A 55 -26.93 -40.93 -52.81
CA HIS A 55 -26.94 -40.26 -51.50
C HIS A 55 -26.19 -38.94 -51.60
N PRO A 56 -26.89 -37.79 -51.65
CA PRO A 56 -26.25 -36.50 -51.82
C PRO A 56 -25.33 -36.21 -50.63
N VAL A 57 -24.27 -35.47 -50.94
CA VAL A 57 -23.42 -34.82 -49.96
C VAL A 57 -24.18 -33.60 -49.43
N GLU A 58 -24.29 -33.51 -48.11
CA GLU A 58 -25.02 -32.47 -47.41
C GLU A 58 -24.05 -31.59 -46.62
N VAL A 59 -24.27 -30.28 -46.63
CA VAL A 59 -23.46 -29.30 -45.90
C VAL A 59 -24.36 -28.52 -44.94
N GLU A 60 -23.99 -28.49 -43.67
CA GLU A 60 -24.73 -27.81 -42.60
C GLU A 60 -23.81 -26.93 -41.74
N LEU A 61 -24.39 -25.95 -41.06
CA LEU A 61 -23.71 -25.24 -39.97
C LEU A 61 -23.83 -26.03 -38.67
N VAL A 62 -22.72 -26.14 -37.95
CA VAL A 62 -22.69 -26.70 -36.61
C VAL A 62 -22.75 -25.57 -35.62
N GLY A 63 -23.74 -25.64 -34.71
CA GLY A 63 -23.91 -24.63 -33.68
C GLY A 63 -22.74 -24.56 -32.71
N GLY A 64 -22.58 -23.38 -32.15
CA GLY A 64 -21.63 -23.06 -31.07
C GLY A 64 -22.34 -22.25 -29.98
N PRO A 65 -21.59 -21.77 -28.98
CA PRO A 65 -22.14 -20.88 -27.95
C PRO A 65 -22.81 -19.62 -28.52
N TRP A 66 -22.28 -19.09 -29.62
CA TRP A 66 -22.75 -17.85 -30.24
C TRP A 66 -23.29 -18.01 -31.67
N LEU A 67 -23.39 -19.24 -32.14
CA LEU A 67 -23.89 -19.55 -33.47
C LEU A 67 -25.05 -20.55 -33.33
N LYS A 68 -26.27 -20.09 -33.61
CA LYS A 68 -27.47 -20.94 -33.67
C LYS A 68 -27.89 -21.12 -35.13
N PRO A 69 -27.53 -22.24 -35.77
CA PRO A 69 -27.92 -22.54 -37.13
C PRO A 69 -29.43 -22.53 -37.30
N GLU A 70 -29.89 -21.98 -38.41
CA GLU A 70 -31.25 -22.22 -38.88
C GLU A 70 -31.32 -23.58 -39.58
N SER A 71 -32.52 -24.13 -39.79
CA SER A 71 -32.73 -25.44 -40.42
C SER A 71 -32.49 -25.42 -41.94
N CYS A 72 -31.34 -24.90 -42.37
CA CYS A 72 -30.90 -24.84 -43.76
C CYS A 72 -29.80 -25.89 -44.02
N LEU A 73 -29.91 -26.61 -45.14
CA LEU A 73 -29.01 -27.68 -45.53
C LEU A 73 -28.71 -27.55 -47.02
N LEU A 74 -27.43 -27.43 -47.39
CA LEU A 74 -27.02 -27.39 -48.80
C LEU A 74 -26.81 -28.81 -49.32
N ARG A 75 -27.26 -29.10 -50.53
CA ARG A 75 -27.16 -30.44 -51.13
C ARG A 75 -26.45 -30.39 -52.46
N VAL A 76 -25.36 -31.14 -52.59
CA VAL A 76 -24.68 -31.28 -53.88
C VAL A 76 -25.60 -32.06 -54.84
N PRO A 77 -26.01 -31.48 -55.98
CA PRO A 77 -27.07 -32.05 -56.82
C PRO A 77 -26.59 -33.23 -57.68
N ARG A 78 -25.27 -33.46 -57.75
CA ARG A 78 -24.65 -34.48 -58.59
C ARG A 78 -23.47 -35.17 -57.90
N SER A 79 -23.04 -36.30 -58.45
CA SER A 79 -21.78 -36.94 -58.07
C SER A 79 -20.61 -36.02 -58.42
N LEU A 80 -19.60 -35.99 -57.55
CA LEU A 80 -18.35 -35.27 -57.74
C LEU A 80 -17.24 -36.26 -58.02
N GLU A 81 -16.58 -36.14 -59.17
CA GLU A 81 -15.41 -36.93 -59.53
C GLU A 81 -14.21 -36.64 -58.60
N PRO A 82 -13.21 -37.52 -58.53
CA PRO A 82 -11.96 -37.25 -57.80
C PRO A 82 -11.33 -35.92 -58.21
N GLY A 83 -11.12 -35.02 -57.25
CA GLY A 83 -10.59 -33.67 -57.44
C GLY A 83 -11.63 -32.62 -57.86
N GLU A 84 -12.87 -33.00 -58.15
CA GLU A 84 -13.92 -32.08 -58.61
C GLU A 84 -14.44 -31.20 -57.46
N GLU A 85 -14.61 -29.91 -57.76
CA GLU A 85 -15.17 -28.91 -56.85
C GLU A 85 -16.61 -28.55 -57.25
N PHE A 86 -17.45 -28.26 -56.25
CA PHE A 86 -18.78 -27.71 -56.43
C PHE A 86 -18.97 -26.46 -55.57
N LEU A 87 -19.50 -25.40 -56.18
CA LEU A 87 -19.76 -24.11 -55.54
C LEU A 87 -21.27 -23.89 -55.44
N PHE A 88 -21.74 -23.68 -54.22
CA PHE A 88 -23.11 -23.24 -53.96
C PHE A 88 -23.22 -21.72 -54.22
N GLN A 89 -23.75 -21.34 -55.39
CA GLN A 89 -23.87 -19.92 -55.80
C GLN A 89 -25.16 -19.26 -55.30
N ASP A 90 -26.29 -19.96 -55.39
CA ASP A 90 -27.61 -19.40 -55.08
C ASP A 90 -28.16 -19.83 -53.71
N GLU A 91 -27.50 -20.78 -53.05
CA GLU A 91 -27.91 -21.31 -51.74
C GLU A 91 -26.98 -20.80 -50.63
N VAL A 92 -27.55 -20.45 -49.48
CA VAL A 92 -26.83 -19.80 -48.38
C VAL A 92 -27.18 -20.49 -47.07
N LEU A 93 -26.17 -20.82 -46.28
CA LEU A 93 -26.39 -21.26 -44.91
C LEU A 93 -26.63 -20.05 -44.00
N THR A 94 -27.66 -20.13 -43.17
CA THR A 94 -28.07 -19.06 -42.25
C THR A 94 -27.99 -19.50 -40.80
N ALA A 95 -27.64 -18.56 -39.92
CA ALA A 95 -27.61 -18.74 -38.48
C ALA A 95 -27.95 -17.42 -37.79
N THR A 96 -28.28 -17.49 -36.52
CA THR A 96 -28.53 -16.33 -35.65
C THR A 96 -27.57 -16.35 -34.47
N VAL A 97 -27.17 -15.19 -33.99
CA VAL A 97 -26.47 -15.06 -32.71
C VAL A 97 -27.50 -15.07 -31.59
N PRO A 98 -27.42 -15.96 -30.59
CA PRO A 98 -28.34 -15.94 -29.47
C PRO A 98 -28.25 -14.62 -28.70
N ASP A 99 -29.37 -14.20 -28.11
CA ASP A 99 -29.37 -13.06 -27.20
C ASP A 99 -28.74 -13.44 -25.85
N ILE A 100 -28.43 -12.42 -25.05
CA ILE A 100 -27.92 -12.61 -23.68
C ILE A 100 -29.00 -12.33 -22.65
N ASP A 101 -29.10 -13.21 -21.65
CA ASP A 101 -30.03 -13.04 -20.53
C ASP A 101 -29.46 -12.11 -19.44
N THR A 102 -28.13 -11.95 -19.40
CA THR A 102 -27.42 -11.15 -18.40
C THR A 102 -26.67 -10.01 -19.08
N VAL A 103 -26.84 -8.80 -18.53
CA VAL A 103 -26.13 -7.61 -19.00
C VAL A 103 -24.67 -7.69 -18.56
N PRO A 104 -23.69 -7.54 -19.46
CA PRO A 104 -22.28 -7.50 -19.10
C PRO A 104 -22.01 -6.37 -18.09
N GLU A 105 -21.42 -6.70 -16.95
CA GLU A 105 -20.96 -5.73 -15.95
C GLU A 105 -19.43 -5.55 -16.08
N GLY A 106 -18.96 -4.30 -16.20
CA GLY A 106 -17.54 -3.97 -16.28
C GLY A 106 -17.04 -3.83 -17.72
N GLU A 107 -16.42 -4.87 -18.26
CA GLU A 107 -15.95 -4.86 -19.65
C GLU A 107 -17.10 -5.16 -20.63
N PRO A 108 -17.11 -4.50 -21.82
CA PRO A 108 -18.15 -4.74 -22.82
C PRO A 108 -18.06 -6.16 -23.41
N LEU A 109 -19.17 -6.64 -23.96
CA LEU A 109 -19.20 -7.92 -24.69
C LEU A 109 -18.24 -7.87 -25.90
N GLY A 110 -17.33 -8.84 -25.96
CA GLY A 110 -16.30 -8.95 -26.99
C GLY A 110 -15.83 -10.37 -27.22
N GLU A 111 -16.75 -11.33 -27.23
CA GLU A 111 -16.45 -12.75 -27.37
C GLU A 111 -16.13 -13.12 -28.82
N THR A 112 -15.22 -14.07 -29.04
CA THR A 112 -14.89 -14.55 -30.40
C THR A 112 -15.33 -16.00 -30.57
N ASP A 113 -16.16 -16.26 -31.57
CA ASP A 113 -16.58 -17.60 -31.97
C ASP A 113 -16.13 -17.90 -33.41
N ARG A 114 -16.40 -19.11 -33.89
CA ARG A 114 -16.00 -19.58 -35.22
C ARG A 114 -17.17 -20.22 -35.94
N VAL A 115 -17.31 -19.87 -37.20
CA VAL A 115 -18.25 -20.57 -38.08
C VAL A 115 -17.70 -21.96 -38.38
N ASN A 116 -18.48 -22.97 -38.01
CA ASN A 116 -18.14 -24.37 -38.24
C ASN A 116 -19.11 -24.93 -39.30
N VAL A 117 -18.60 -25.14 -40.51
CA VAL A 117 -19.32 -25.80 -41.58
C VAL A 117 -18.95 -27.28 -41.57
N LEU A 118 -19.95 -28.16 -41.57
CA LEU A 118 -19.78 -29.60 -41.57
C LEU A 118 -20.33 -30.21 -42.85
N VAL A 119 -19.57 -31.17 -43.40
CA VAL A 119 -20.03 -31.97 -44.53
C VAL A 119 -20.35 -33.38 -44.05
N SER A 120 -21.50 -33.88 -44.49
CA SER A 120 -21.93 -35.25 -44.22
C SER A 120 -22.52 -35.91 -45.45
N GLN A 121 -22.71 -37.21 -45.38
CA GLN A 121 -23.41 -37.96 -46.41
C GLN A 121 -24.72 -38.53 -45.85
N SER A 122 -25.83 -38.17 -46.48
CA SER A 122 -27.19 -38.48 -46.01
C SER A 122 -27.47 -39.98 -45.82
N GLY A 123 -27.02 -40.83 -46.75
CA GLY A 123 -27.35 -42.27 -46.76
C GLY A 123 -26.76 -43.10 -45.63
N VAL A 124 -25.59 -42.70 -45.12
CA VAL A 124 -24.86 -43.42 -44.05
C VAL A 124 -24.60 -42.55 -42.82
N LYS A 125 -25.09 -41.30 -42.83
CA LYS A 125 -24.85 -40.28 -41.80
C LYS A 125 -23.37 -40.14 -41.42
N ARG A 126 -22.47 -40.39 -42.38
CA ARG A 126 -21.03 -40.31 -42.16
C ARG A 126 -20.62 -38.85 -42.23
N ARG A 127 -20.02 -38.35 -41.16
CA ARG A 127 -19.31 -37.06 -41.13
C ARG A 127 -17.91 -37.24 -41.70
N PHE A 128 -17.48 -36.34 -42.58
CA PHE A 128 -16.10 -36.36 -43.08
C PHE A 128 -15.16 -35.76 -42.00
N ALA A 129 -14.02 -36.38 -41.75
CA ALA A 129 -13.23 -36.18 -40.53
C ALA A 129 -12.24 -34.99 -40.59
N ASN A 130 -12.31 -34.15 -41.62
CA ASN A 130 -11.22 -33.25 -41.99
C ASN A 130 -11.33 -31.85 -41.38
N LEU A 131 -10.17 -31.20 -41.25
CA LEU A 131 -10.01 -29.81 -40.81
C LEU A 131 -10.71 -28.87 -41.79
N HIS A 132 -12.01 -28.65 -41.58
CA HIS A 132 -12.77 -27.63 -42.30
C HIS A 132 -12.20 -26.24 -41.99
N VAL A 133 -12.21 -25.35 -42.99
CA VAL A 133 -11.89 -23.93 -42.80
C VAL A 133 -12.82 -23.36 -41.73
N ARG A 134 -12.25 -22.70 -40.71
CA ARG A 134 -13.02 -22.04 -39.65
C ARG A 134 -12.73 -20.56 -39.69
N LYS A 135 -13.73 -19.76 -40.05
CA LYS A 135 -13.62 -18.30 -40.06
C LYS A 135 -14.10 -17.74 -38.71
N PRO A 136 -13.26 -16.97 -38.00
CA PRO A 136 -13.65 -16.37 -36.73
C PRO A 136 -14.61 -15.19 -36.97
N PHE A 137 -15.46 -14.91 -35.99
CA PHE A 137 -16.23 -13.68 -35.89
C PHE A 137 -16.32 -13.24 -34.43
N THR A 138 -16.46 -11.94 -34.21
CA THR A 138 -16.59 -11.36 -32.86
C THR A 138 -18.04 -10.98 -32.60
N VAL A 139 -18.51 -11.28 -31.40
CA VAL A 139 -19.83 -10.91 -30.88
C VAL A 139 -19.69 -9.70 -29.97
N ALA A 140 -20.36 -8.61 -30.31
CA ALA A 140 -20.32 -7.36 -29.57
C ALA A 140 -21.57 -6.52 -29.85
N PHE A 141 -21.89 -5.59 -28.94
CA PHE A 141 -22.89 -4.56 -29.21
C PHE A 141 -22.28 -3.38 -29.97
N PRO A 142 -23.08 -2.63 -30.76
CA PRO A 142 -22.58 -1.52 -31.57
C PRO A 142 -22.20 -0.27 -30.76
N ALA A 143 -22.56 -0.21 -29.49
CA ALA A 143 -22.14 0.83 -28.57
C ALA A 143 -21.74 0.25 -27.21
N ASP A 144 -20.81 0.92 -26.54
CA ASP A 144 -20.36 0.58 -25.18
C ASP A 144 -20.08 1.83 -24.32
N ILE A 145 -20.04 1.63 -23.00
CA ILE A 145 -19.54 2.61 -22.04
C ILE A 145 -18.03 2.43 -21.95
N GLN A 146 -17.26 3.41 -22.44
CA GLN A 146 -15.80 3.38 -22.36
C GLN A 146 -15.28 3.74 -20.99
N ALA A 147 -15.92 4.70 -20.31
CA ALA A 147 -15.50 5.19 -19.01
C ALA A 147 -16.66 5.82 -18.24
N VAL A 148 -16.61 5.70 -16.92
CA VAL A 148 -17.41 6.47 -15.97
C VAL A 148 -16.44 7.15 -15.02
N THR A 149 -16.42 8.48 -14.99
CA THR A 149 -15.42 9.26 -14.25
C THR A 149 -16.07 10.33 -13.38
N SER A 150 -15.64 10.40 -12.12
CA SER A 150 -16.00 11.43 -11.15
C SER A 150 -14.94 11.46 -10.03
N LEU A 151 -15.21 12.17 -8.93
CA LEU A 151 -14.43 12.05 -7.70
C LEU A 151 -14.77 10.74 -6.98
N GLU A 152 -13.77 9.88 -6.74
CA GLU A 152 -13.94 8.58 -6.04
C GLU A 152 -14.28 8.75 -4.55
N SER A 153 -13.95 9.90 -3.96
CA SER A 153 -14.27 10.23 -2.57
C SER A 153 -14.73 11.68 -2.46
N ALA A 154 -15.78 11.88 -1.68
CA ALA A 154 -16.43 13.18 -1.49
C ALA A 154 -16.75 13.39 0.00
N THR A 155 -16.62 14.63 0.47
CA THR A 155 -17.02 14.98 1.84
C THR A 155 -18.53 15.21 1.92
N PRO A 156 -19.17 15.02 3.08
CA PRO A 156 -20.51 15.52 3.30
C PRO A 156 -20.63 17.01 2.90
N GLY A 157 -21.69 17.37 2.19
CA GLY A 157 -21.90 18.73 1.67
C GLY A 157 -21.11 19.09 0.42
N SER A 158 -20.50 18.11 -0.27
CA SER A 158 -19.80 18.32 -1.54
C SER A 158 -20.54 17.71 -2.73
N ALA A 159 -20.29 18.23 -3.92
CA ALA A 159 -20.86 17.71 -5.17
C ALA A 159 -19.81 17.66 -6.27
N ALA A 160 -19.95 16.68 -7.17
CA ALA A 160 -19.04 16.43 -8.28
C ALA A 160 -19.80 16.09 -9.57
N LEU A 161 -19.19 16.40 -10.72
CA LEU A 161 -19.67 15.93 -12.01
C LEU A 161 -19.39 14.44 -12.17
N LEU A 162 -20.38 13.72 -12.67
CA LEU A 162 -20.26 12.36 -13.17
C LEU A 162 -20.29 12.43 -14.69
N GLU A 163 -19.17 12.08 -15.31
CA GLU A 163 -19.04 12.01 -16.77
C GLU A 163 -19.07 10.54 -17.22
N ILE A 164 -19.82 10.28 -18.28
CA ILE A 164 -20.03 8.96 -18.86
C ILE A 164 -19.66 9.05 -20.33
N GLN A 165 -18.69 8.24 -20.75
CA GLN A 165 -18.22 8.19 -22.13
C GLN A 165 -18.87 7.00 -22.84
N VAL A 166 -19.66 7.29 -23.88
CA VAL A 166 -20.33 6.28 -24.71
C VAL A 166 -19.72 6.31 -26.09
N SER A 167 -19.27 5.16 -26.59
CA SER A 167 -18.68 5.06 -27.93
C SER A 167 -19.54 4.25 -28.88
N ASN A 168 -19.60 4.69 -30.13
CA ASN A 168 -20.18 3.94 -31.23
C ASN A 168 -19.07 3.21 -31.99
N ARG A 169 -19.11 1.89 -31.99
CA ARG A 169 -18.13 1.02 -32.64
C ARG A 169 -18.65 0.45 -33.97
N SER A 170 -19.90 0.68 -34.30
CA SER A 170 -20.51 0.25 -35.56
C SER A 170 -20.08 1.11 -36.74
N ALA A 171 -20.23 0.58 -37.95
CA ALA A 171 -20.05 1.34 -39.19
C ALA A 171 -21.19 2.34 -39.48
N ALA A 172 -22.28 2.30 -38.71
CA ALA A 172 -23.47 3.13 -38.89
C ALA A 172 -23.64 4.13 -37.76
N ASP A 173 -24.37 5.20 -38.01
CA ASP A 173 -24.73 6.17 -36.96
C ASP A 173 -25.84 5.59 -36.07
N LEU A 174 -25.74 5.81 -34.76
CA LEU A 174 -26.69 5.35 -33.75
C LEU A 174 -27.46 6.53 -33.14
N GLY A 175 -28.66 6.27 -32.63
CA GLY A 175 -29.54 7.28 -32.06
C GLY A 175 -30.85 7.42 -32.84
N SER A 176 -31.89 7.90 -32.15
CA SER A 176 -33.24 8.06 -32.71
C SER A 176 -33.31 9.11 -33.82
N GLY A 177 -32.38 10.06 -33.85
CA GLY A 177 -32.24 11.11 -34.86
C GLY A 177 -31.42 10.68 -36.08
N CYS A 178 -30.86 9.48 -36.09
CA CYS A 178 -30.08 8.93 -37.21
C CYS A 178 -30.96 8.10 -38.16
N SER A 179 -30.40 7.73 -39.31
CA SER A 179 -31.06 6.82 -40.27
C SER A 179 -31.37 5.43 -39.69
N SER A 180 -30.66 5.01 -38.64
CA SER A 180 -30.93 3.76 -37.93
C SER A 180 -32.19 3.84 -37.06
N GLY A 181 -32.56 5.05 -36.58
CA GLY A 181 -33.66 5.27 -35.65
C GLY A 181 -33.55 4.51 -34.33
N ARG A 182 -32.41 3.88 -34.05
CA ARG A 182 -32.20 3.02 -32.87
C ARG A 182 -31.99 3.90 -31.65
N PHE A 183 -32.81 3.69 -30.62
CA PHE A 183 -32.62 4.36 -29.35
C PHE A 183 -31.20 4.11 -28.82
N LEU A 184 -30.53 5.16 -28.35
CA LEU A 184 -29.26 5.08 -27.66
C LEU A 184 -29.34 6.02 -26.46
N GLY A 185 -29.11 5.50 -25.27
CA GLY A 185 -29.17 6.30 -24.06
C GLY A 185 -28.43 5.67 -22.90
N VAL A 186 -28.26 6.45 -21.84
CA VAL A 186 -27.66 5.98 -20.60
C VAL A 186 -28.62 6.24 -19.46
N ARG A 187 -28.74 5.25 -18.57
CA ARG A 187 -29.44 5.35 -17.30
C ARG A 187 -28.46 5.28 -16.14
N VAL A 188 -28.57 6.19 -15.18
CA VAL A 188 -27.81 6.19 -13.92
C VAL A 188 -28.75 5.90 -12.77
N GLU A 189 -28.44 4.88 -11.98
CA GLU A 189 -29.23 4.40 -10.84
C GLU A 189 -28.33 4.21 -9.62
N LEU A 190 -28.91 4.29 -8.42
CA LEU A 190 -28.24 3.94 -7.18
C LEU A 190 -28.60 2.50 -6.80
N ARG A 191 -27.59 1.63 -6.68
CA ARG A 191 -27.81 0.24 -6.25
C ARG A 191 -28.05 0.12 -4.75
N ASP A 192 -27.34 0.91 -3.96
CA ASP A 192 -27.45 0.89 -2.50
C ASP A 192 -28.56 1.83 -2.02
N ARG A 193 -29.73 1.27 -1.74
CA ARG A 193 -30.91 2.04 -1.29
C ARG A 193 -30.69 2.70 0.08
N ASP A 194 -29.78 2.20 0.91
CA ASP A 194 -29.50 2.82 2.21
C ASP A 194 -28.82 4.19 2.04
N MET A 195 -28.18 4.42 0.89
CA MET A 195 -27.55 5.70 0.55
C MET A 195 -28.48 6.69 -0.16
N ALA A 196 -29.72 6.30 -0.48
CA ALA A 196 -30.66 7.14 -1.24
C ALA A 196 -31.05 8.44 -0.52
N GLY A 197 -31.03 8.46 0.82
CA GLY A 197 -31.25 9.67 1.64
C GLY A 197 -29.99 10.52 1.89
N HIS A 198 -28.83 10.07 1.41
CA HIS A 198 -27.51 10.65 1.70
C HIS A 198 -26.75 11.09 0.44
N VAL A 199 -27.16 10.60 -0.73
CA VAL A 199 -26.62 10.98 -2.03
C VAL A 199 -27.76 11.49 -2.89
N MET A 200 -27.52 12.58 -3.61
CA MET A 200 -28.47 13.12 -4.58
C MET A 200 -27.91 13.06 -6.00
N LEU A 201 -28.82 12.95 -6.95
CA LEU A 201 -28.54 13.09 -8.38
C LEU A 201 -29.23 14.36 -8.88
N LEU A 202 -28.48 15.19 -9.61
CA LEU A 202 -28.98 16.41 -10.20
C LEU A 202 -28.68 16.40 -11.70
N ASP A 203 -29.64 16.80 -12.52
CA ASP A 203 -29.36 17.12 -13.91
C ASP A 203 -28.52 18.40 -14.03
N LEU A 204 -28.03 18.72 -15.23
CA LEU A 204 -27.24 19.92 -15.47
C LEU A 204 -28.04 21.23 -15.28
N ALA A 205 -29.37 21.13 -15.23
CA ALA A 205 -30.27 22.24 -14.88
C ALA A 205 -30.56 22.31 -13.38
N GLY A 206 -29.89 21.53 -12.54
CA GLY A 206 -30.05 21.55 -11.09
C GLY A 206 -31.27 20.87 -10.53
N ARG A 207 -32.05 20.19 -11.36
CA ARG A 207 -33.26 19.53 -10.89
C ARG A 207 -32.89 18.20 -10.27
N HIS A 208 -33.43 17.97 -9.08
CA HIS A 208 -33.30 16.70 -8.39
C HIS A 208 -33.96 15.58 -9.19
N VAL A 209 -33.20 14.52 -9.41
CA VAL A 209 -33.64 13.30 -10.09
C VAL A 209 -33.83 12.22 -9.04
N PRO A 210 -35.07 11.80 -8.75
CA PRO A 210 -35.33 10.71 -7.82
C PRO A 210 -34.66 9.40 -8.25
N TRP A 211 -34.01 8.70 -7.31
CA TRP A 211 -33.34 7.43 -7.60
C TRP A 211 -34.28 6.33 -8.13
N ASP A 212 -35.56 6.36 -7.75
CA ASP A 212 -36.58 5.43 -8.26
C ASP A 212 -36.86 5.60 -9.75
N LEU A 213 -36.64 6.82 -10.29
CA LEU A 213 -36.77 7.11 -11.71
C LEU A 213 -35.44 6.92 -12.44
N GLY A 214 -34.32 7.22 -11.76
CA GLY A 214 -32.99 7.25 -12.35
C GLY A 214 -32.79 8.45 -13.29
N TYR A 215 -31.54 8.76 -13.60
CA TYR A 215 -31.22 9.76 -14.63
C TYR A 215 -31.09 9.08 -15.98
N GLU A 216 -32.01 9.37 -16.89
CA GLU A 216 -31.95 8.92 -18.28
C GLU A 216 -31.56 10.09 -19.19
N GLN A 217 -30.54 9.87 -20.01
CA GLN A 217 -30.15 10.79 -21.07
C GLN A 217 -30.06 10.03 -22.39
N GLU A 218 -30.88 10.46 -23.36
CA GLU A 218 -30.82 9.96 -24.73
C GLU A 218 -29.72 10.69 -25.52
N LEU A 219 -29.03 9.93 -26.37
CA LEU A 219 -28.11 10.42 -27.39
C LEU A 219 -28.82 10.33 -28.75
N PRO A 220 -29.37 11.45 -29.26
CA PRO A 220 -30.17 11.43 -30.48
C PRO A 220 -29.33 11.07 -31.71
N VAL A 221 -28.04 11.43 -31.72
CA VAL A 221 -27.10 11.15 -32.80
C VAL A 221 -25.72 10.87 -32.21
N LEU A 222 -25.14 9.71 -32.55
CA LEU A 222 -23.75 9.36 -32.30
C LEU A 222 -23.17 8.73 -33.56
N LYS A 223 -22.24 9.43 -34.22
CA LYS A 223 -21.72 8.98 -35.52
C LYS A 223 -20.86 7.72 -35.39
N SER A 224 -20.71 7.00 -36.49
CA SER A 224 -19.78 5.86 -36.56
C SER A 224 -18.38 6.26 -36.07
N GLY A 225 -17.83 5.50 -35.11
CA GLY A 225 -16.52 5.73 -34.52
C GLY A 225 -16.43 6.90 -33.53
N GLU A 226 -17.53 7.61 -33.27
CA GLU A 226 -17.57 8.76 -32.35
C GLU A 226 -17.76 8.33 -30.89
N THR A 227 -17.21 9.11 -29.98
CA THR A 227 -17.46 9.01 -28.54
C THR A 227 -18.16 10.27 -28.04
N ALA A 228 -19.32 10.12 -27.41
CA ALA A 228 -20.02 11.19 -26.73
C ALA A 228 -19.75 11.17 -25.22
N VAL A 229 -19.77 12.36 -24.62
CA VAL A 229 -19.68 12.53 -23.16
C VAL A 229 -21.04 13.00 -22.64
N ILE A 230 -21.63 12.21 -21.76
CA ILE A 230 -22.83 12.57 -21.01
C ILE A 230 -22.40 13.02 -19.62
N THR A 231 -22.98 14.11 -19.12
CA THR A 231 -22.63 14.66 -17.81
C THR A 231 -23.87 14.81 -16.93
N THR A 232 -23.72 14.50 -15.65
CA THR A 232 -24.70 14.72 -14.59
C THR A 232 -23.96 15.12 -13.30
N ILE A 233 -24.67 15.49 -12.24
CA ILE A 233 -24.06 15.90 -10.96
C ILE A 233 -24.49 14.92 -9.88
N VAL A 234 -23.50 14.43 -9.12
CA VAL A 234 -23.73 13.61 -7.92
C VAL A 234 -23.29 14.41 -6.70
N GLY A 235 -24.19 14.56 -5.73
CA GLY A 235 -23.95 15.29 -4.51
C GLY A 235 -24.01 14.40 -3.28
N VAL A 236 -23.11 14.61 -2.33
CA VAL A 236 -23.17 14.00 -0.99
C VAL A 236 -23.76 15.01 -0.03
N LEU A 237 -24.86 14.64 0.61
CA LEU A 237 -25.58 15.51 1.53
C LEU A 237 -24.81 15.71 2.86
N PRO A 238 -24.95 16.86 3.57
CA PRO A 238 -24.23 17.14 4.81
C PRO A 238 -24.43 16.11 5.93
N GLY A 239 -25.58 15.44 5.98
CA GLY A 239 -25.88 14.40 6.96
C GLY A 239 -25.44 12.98 6.54
N ALA A 240 -24.70 12.84 5.44
CA ALA A 240 -24.28 11.53 4.95
C ALA A 240 -23.32 10.84 5.94
N PRO A 241 -23.53 9.55 6.25
CA PRO A 241 -22.65 8.81 7.15
C PRO A 241 -21.28 8.59 6.50
N SER A 242 -20.23 8.99 7.20
CA SER A 242 -18.85 8.86 6.77
C SER A 242 -18.42 7.40 6.61
N TYR A 243 -17.47 7.17 5.69
CA TYR A 243 -16.91 5.88 5.33
C TYR A 243 -17.95 4.86 4.83
N ARG A 244 -19.04 5.34 4.23
CA ARG A 244 -19.98 4.55 3.45
C ARG A 244 -19.75 4.71 1.95
N LYS A 245 -20.07 3.64 1.21
CA LYS A 245 -19.93 3.56 -0.25
C LYS A 245 -21.31 3.58 -0.87
N ALA A 246 -21.52 4.49 -1.81
CA ALA A 246 -22.67 4.50 -2.71
C ALA A 246 -22.24 3.90 -4.05
N GLU A 247 -22.95 2.86 -4.51
CA GLU A 247 -22.68 2.24 -5.80
C GLU A 247 -23.63 2.78 -6.87
N LEU A 248 -23.09 3.57 -7.79
CA LEU A 248 -23.82 4.10 -8.94
C LEU A 248 -23.72 3.08 -10.08
N ALA A 249 -24.85 2.57 -10.56
CA ALA A 249 -24.90 1.74 -11.76
C ALA A 249 -25.22 2.61 -12.97
N VAL A 250 -24.29 2.63 -13.92
CA VAL A 250 -24.46 3.30 -15.22
C VAL A 250 -24.74 2.23 -16.26
N THR A 251 -25.94 2.24 -16.83
CA THR A 251 -26.41 1.25 -17.79
C THR A 251 -26.62 1.88 -19.15
N LEU A 252 -25.97 1.34 -20.18
CA LEU A 252 -26.20 1.67 -21.57
C LEU A 252 -27.45 0.95 -22.06
N GLN A 253 -28.36 1.72 -22.62
CA GLN A 253 -29.57 1.25 -23.25
C GLN A 253 -29.49 1.43 -24.75
N LEU A 254 -29.78 0.36 -25.47
CA LEU A 254 -29.76 0.33 -26.92
C LEU A 254 -31.07 -0.28 -27.44
N GLY A 255 -31.64 0.35 -28.46
CA GLY A 255 -32.80 -0.14 -29.18
C GLY A 255 -32.50 -1.44 -29.92
N GLU A 256 -33.45 -2.38 -29.96
CA GLU A 256 -33.31 -3.60 -30.77
C GLU A 256 -33.20 -3.29 -32.27
N ARG A 257 -32.63 -4.22 -33.04
CA ARG A 257 -32.44 -4.00 -34.48
C ARG A 257 -33.75 -4.04 -35.26
N GLU A 258 -34.62 -4.99 -34.93
CA GLU A 258 -35.94 -5.15 -35.58
C GLU A 258 -36.97 -4.19 -35.00
N SER A 259 -36.78 -3.76 -33.75
CA SER A 259 -37.61 -2.80 -33.04
C SER A 259 -36.75 -1.64 -32.51
N PRO A 260 -36.33 -0.68 -33.36
CA PRO A 260 -35.38 0.39 -33.00
C PRO A 260 -35.75 1.22 -31.76
N ALA A 261 -37.04 1.35 -31.46
CA ALA A 261 -37.54 2.08 -30.29
C ALA A 261 -37.56 1.24 -28.99
N GLN A 262 -37.48 -0.10 -29.08
CA GLN A 262 -37.55 -1.00 -27.93
C GLN A 262 -36.21 -1.04 -27.20
N ARG A 263 -36.13 -0.34 -26.07
CA ARG A 263 -34.91 -0.16 -25.27
C ARG A 263 -34.55 -1.44 -24.53
N ARG A 264 -33.27 -1.83 -24.55
CA ARG A 264 -32.73 -2.90 -23.70
C ARG A 264 -31.39 -2.52 -23.11
N ASP A 265 -31.18 -2.96 -21.88
CA ASP A 265 -29.91 -2.78 -21.16
C ASP A 265 -28.86 -3.69 -21.81
N ARG A 266 -27.77 -3.11 -22.33
CA ARG A 266 -26.75 -3.86 -23.12
C ARG A 266 -25.35 -3.85 -22.51
N HIS A 267 -25.03 -2.91 -21.64
CA HIS A 267 -23.75 -2.86 -20.93
C HIS A 267 -23.92 -2.04 -19.66
N ARG A 268 -23.34 -2.51 -18.53
CA ARG A 268 -23.37 -1.80 -17.26
C ARG A 268 -21.96 -1.58 -16.71
N ARG A 269 -21.71 -0.40 -16.15
CA ARG A 269 -20.52 -0.10 -15.35
C ARG A 269 -20.93 0.46 -14.00
N ASN A 270 -20.28 -0.03 -12.94
CA ASN A 270 -20.52 0.44 -11.59
C ASN A 270 -19.43 1.47 -11.22
N PHE A 271 -19.84 2.60 -10.66
CA PHE A 271 -18.95 3.64 -10.15
C PHE A 271 -19.11 3.75 -8.64
N PRO A 272 -18.07 3.44 -7.85
CA PRO A 272 -18.11 3.56 -6.40
C PRO A 272 -17.83 4.99 -5.97
N LEU A 273 -18.81 5.65 -5.32
CA LEU A 273 -18.62 6.93 -4.65
C LEU A 273 -18.52 6.70 -3.14
N ARG A 274 -17.41 7.09 -2.51
CA ARG A 274 -17.27 6.97 -1.06
C ARG A 274 -17.45 8.32 -0.37
N VAL A 275 -18.19 8.32 0.74
CA VAL A 275 -18.27 9.45 1.67
C VAL A 275 -17.06 9.40 2.61
N ALA A 276 -16.22 10.42 2.61
CA ALA A 276 -15.03 10.51 3.47
C ALA A 276 -15.09 11.76 4.37
N ASP A 277 -14.51 11.68 5.56
CA ASP A 277 -14.40 12.85 6.42
C ASP A 277 -13.23 13.74 6.01
N ALA A 278 -13.44 15.06 6.06
CA ALA A 278 -12.34 16.01 6.01
C ALA A 278 -11.45 15.83 7.24
N TYR A 279 -10.15 16.08 7.07
CA TYR A 279 -9.22 16.04 8.19
C TYR A 279 -9.58 17.13 9.22
N VAL A 280 -9.83 16.71 10.45
CA VAL A 280 -10.03 17.59 11.61
C VAL A 280 -8.97 17.26 12.64
N PHE A 281 -8.14 18.25 12.98
CA PHE A 281 -7.10 18.06 13.97
C PHE A 281 -7.67 18.03 15.40
N ASP A 282 -7.68 16.85 16.02
CA ASP A 282 -7.78 16.73 17.48
C ASP A 282 -6.38 16.80 18.11
N ALA A 283 -6.17 17.83 18.94
CA ALA A 283 -4.92 17.99 19.69
C ALA A 283 -4.69 16.87 20.72
N ALA A 284 -5.71 16.13 21.12
CA ALA A 284 -5.61 15.00 22.03
C ALA A 284 -5.32 13.66 21.32
N ALA A 285 -5.28 13.61 19.99
CA ALA A 285 -5.05 12.36 19.24
C ALA A 285 -3.58 11.92 19.28
N ASP A 286 -3.31 10.71 19.75
CA ASP A 286 -1.98 10.08 19.84
C ASP A 286 -1.61 9.28 18.58
N VAL A 287 -2.62 8.95 17.77
CA VAL A 287 -2.49 8.15 16.56
C VAL A 287 -3.10 8.88 15.36
N LEU A 288 -2.38 8.90 14.24
CA LEU A 288 -2.91 9.29 12.93
C LEU A 288 -3.09 8.02 12.08
N LEU A 289 -4.32 7.65 11.77
CA LEU A 289 -4.61 6.56 10.84
C LEU A 289 -4.69 7.10 9.40
N ILE A 290 -3.89 6.53 8.50
CA ILE A 290 -3.92 6.83 7.07
C ILE A 290 -4.86 5.85 6.38
N THR A 291 -5.98 6.36 5.84
CA THR A 291 -7.02 5.59 5.16
C THR A 291 -7.05 5.86 3.66
N ASN A 292 -7.74 5.01 2.91
CA ASN A 292 -7.97 5.17 1.48
C ASN A 292 -9.43 4.84 1.13
N HIS A 293 -9.78 4.84 -0.16
CA HIS A 293 -11.16 4.63 -0.59
C HIS A 293 -11.67 3.19 -0.46
N GLY A 294 -10.79 2.23 -0.15
CA GLY A 294 -11.14 0.88 0.26
C GLY A 294 -11.45 0.74 1.76
N THR A 295 -11.09 1.73 2.59
CA THR A 295 -11.34 1.67 4.04
C THR A 295 -12.83 1.80 4.37
N THR A 296 -13.36 0.83 5.11
CA THR A 296 -14.78 0.76 5.50
C THR A 296 -15.05 1.41 6.86
N LYS A 297 -16.33 1.62 7.18
CA LYS A 297 -16.77 2.11 8.50
C LYS A 297 -16.43 1.12 9.61
N GLU A 298 -16.57 -0.17 9.36
CA GLU A 298 -16.29 -1.25 10.31
C GLU A 298 -14.79 -1.33 10.60
N GLU A 299 -13.95 -1.18 9.58
CA GLU A 299 -12.50 -1.07 9.71
C GLU A 299 -12.12 0.13 10.58
N LEU A 300 -12.67 1.31 10.27
CA LEU A 300 -12.38 2.52 11.05
C LEU A 300 -12.84 2.38 12.52
N ALA A 301 -14.01 1.78 12.76
CA ALA A 301 -14.51 1.52 14.10
C ALA A 301 -13.60 0.55 14.86
N ALA A 302 -13.08 -0.48 14.19
CA ALA A 302 -12.12 -1.40 14.78
C ALA A 302 -10.82 -0.69 15.20
N TRP A 303 -10.27 0.18 14.33
CA TRP A 303 -9.09 0.98 14.68
C TRP A 303 -9.33 1.92 15.86
N LYS A 304 -10.48 2.60 15.90
CA LYS A 304 -10.88 3.43 17.05
C LYS A 304 -10.93 2.59 18.34
N THR A 305 -11.62 1.45 18.30
CA THR A 305 -11.70 0.53 19.46
C THR A 305 -10.32 0.06 19.91
N THR A 306 -9.43 -0.30 18.99
CA THR A 306 -8.07 -0.73 19.31
C THR A 306 -7.25 0.38 19.94
N ALA A 307 -7.34 1.62 19.44
CA ALA A 307 -6.69 2.78 20.04
C ALA A 307 -7.25 3.10 21.44
N ASP A 308 -8.58 3.11 21.59
CA ASP A 308 -9.27 3.36 22.85
C ASP A 308 -8.90 2.31 23.92
N HIS A 309 -8.74 1.04 23.51
CA HIS A 309 -8.27 -0.04 24.40
C HIS A 309 -6.86 0.21 24.94
N LEU A 310 -6.03 0.96 24.21
CA LEU A 310 -4.71 1.41 24.65
C LEU A 310 -4.75 2.74 25.40
N GLY A 311 -5.93 3.34 25.61
CA GLY A 311 -6.08 4.67 26.18
C GLY A 311 -5.62 5.79 25.24
N GLN A 312 -5.53 5.51 23.94
CA GLN A 312 -5.06 6.44 22.91
C GLN A 312 -6.22 6.99 22.10
N ARG A 313 -6.10 8.24 21.64
CA ARG A 313 -7.06 8.84 20.70
C ARG A 313 -6.52 8.84 19.28
N MET A 314 -7.43 8.87 18.30
CA MET A 314 -7.06 8.73 16.89
C MET A 314 -7.68 9.81 16.01
N ASN A 315 -6.87 10.40 15.14
CA ASN A 315 -7.31 11.17 13.97
C ASN A 315 -7.19 10.31 12.72
N VAL A 316 -7.91 10.71 11.67
CA VAL A 316 -7.94 9.99 10.39
C VAL A 316 -7.51 10.93 9.27
N TRP A 317 -6.60 10.49 8.44
CA TRP A 317 -6.19 11.16 7.21
C TRP A 317 -6.49 10.28 6.01
N ASP A 318 -7.29 10.80 5.08
CA ASP A 318 -7.66 10.04 3.91
C ASP A 318 -6.86 10.44 2.66
N ILE A 319 -6.07 9.52 2.12
CA ILE A 319 -5.21 9.79 0.95
C ILE A 319 -5.98 9.83 -0.37
N SER A 320 -7.17 9.23 -0.43
CA SER A 320 -8.05 9.37 -1.60
C SER A 320 -8.68 10.76 -1.62
N LEU A 321 -9.00 11.31 -0.44
CA LEU A 321 -9.55 12.66 -0.30
C LEU A 321 -8.51 13.77 -0.33
N ASN A 322 -7.25 13.55 0.04
CA ASN A 322 -6.21 14.59 0.12
C ASN A 322 -5.11 14.47 -0.96
N ASP A 323 -5.27 13.53 -1.90
CA ASP A 323 -4.40 13.25 -3.05
C ASP A 323 -2.99 12.74 -2.76
N SER A 324 -2.39 13.15 -1.65
CA SER A 324 -1.07 12.73 -1.20
C SER A 324 -1.00 12.61 0.34
N LEU A 325 0.11 12.04 0.82
CA LEU A 325 0.52 12.14 2.21
C LEU A 325 1.84 12.91 2.27
N THR A 326 1.77 14.23 2.15
CA THR A 326 2.91 15.10 2.48
C THR A 326 2.80 15.55 3.92
N LEU A 327 3.79 15.20 4.75
CA LEU A 327 3.73 15.53 6.17
C LEU A 327 4.15 16.98 6.44
N SER A 328 4.92 17.56 5.51
CA SER A 328 5.52 18.89 5.62
C SER A 328 4.66 20.03 5.05
N ASP A 329 3.65 19.73 4.23
CA ASP A 329 2.77 20.72 3.61
C ASP A 329 1.87 21.43 4.62
N SER A 330 1.60 22.72 4.36
CA SER A 330 0.73 23.52 5.22
C SER A 330 -0.74 23.14 5.05
N LEU A 331 -1.39 22.86 6.16
CA LEU A 331 -2.81 22.57 6.29
C LEU A 331 -3.61 23.87 6.44
N ALA A 332 -4.93 23.77 6.37
CA ALA A 332 -5.84 24.93 6.45
C ALA A 332 -5.67 25.78 7.72
N HIS A 333 -5.28 25.16 8.84
CA HIS A 333 -4.99 25.85 10.11
C HIS A 333 -3.56 26.39 10.22
N GLY A 334 -2.78 26.39 9.13
CA GLY A 334 -1.45 27.00 9.04
C GLY A 334 -0.30 26.20 9.67
N GLN A 335 -0.55 24.99 10.18
CA GLN A 335 0.47 24.03 10.61
C GLN A 335 0.61 22.89 9.59
N ASN A 336 1.40 21.86 9.90
CA ASN A 336 1.55 20.67 9.07
C ASN A 336 1.47 19.39 9.91
N LEU A 337 1.30 18.23 9.28
CA LEU A 337 1.15 16.96 9.98
C LEU A 337 2.37 16.62 10.86
N LEU A 338 3.59 17.01 10.44
CA LEU A 338 4.80 16.85 11.27
C LEU A 338 4.68 17.55 12.63
N ARG A 339 4.09 18.75 12.69
CA ARG A 339 3.89 19.50 13.94
C ARG A 339 2.66 19.05 14.72
N ASP A 340 1.61 18.62 14.02
CA ASP A 340 0.38 18.12 14.64
C ASP A 340 0.65 16.80 15.38
N PHE A 341 1.52 15.95 14.82
CA PHE A 341 1.85 14.62 15.37
C PHE A 341 3.24 14.49 16.01
N HIS A 342 3.89 15.59 16.39
CA HIS A 342 5.19 15.52 17.07
C HIS A 342 5.17 14.59 18.31
N GLY A 343 6.03 13.57 18.32
CA GLY A 343 6.15 12.57 19.38
C GLY A 343 5.07 11.46 19.35
N ARG A 344 4.27 11.39 18.28
CA ARG A 344 3.08 10.53 18.15
C ARG A 344 3.27 9.44 17.10
N THR A 345 2.25 8.62 16.89
CA THR A 345 2.29 7.48 15.95
C THR A 345 1.46 7.75 14.70
N ILE A 346 2.01 7.41 13.53
CA ILE A 346 1.27 7.32 12.26
C ILE A 346 1.09 5.84 11.91
N VAL A 347 -0.12 5.46 11.54
CA VAL A 347 -0.47 4.11 11.09
C VAL A 347 -0.84 4.16 9.61
N LEU A 348 -0.08 3.44 8.78
CA LEU A 348 -0.29 3.33 7.35
C LEU A 348 -0.81 1.93 7.00
N CYS A 349 -2.09 1.85 6.62
CA CYS A 349 -2.67 0.62 6.07
C CYS A 349 -2.21 0.46 4.61
N ASN A 350 -1.25 -0.44 4.40
CA ASN A 350 -0.56 -0.61 3.12
C ASN A 350 -1.09 -1.81 2.33
N ALA A 351 -2.41 -1.83 2.15
CA ALA A 351 -3.12 -2.76 1.27
C ALA A 351 -3.26 -2.16 -0.15
N PRO A 352 -3.37 -3.00 -1.20
CA PRO A 352 -3.58 -2.52 -2.56
C PRO A 352 -4.94 -1.83 -2.69
N PHE A 353 -4.97 -0.65 -3.30
CA PHE A 353 -6.21 0.05 -3.64
C PHE A 353 -6.18 0.60 -5.07
N ALA A 354 -7.35 0.72 -5.69
CA ALA A 354 -7.46 1.19 -7.07
C ALA A 354 -7.19 2.71 -7.17
N THR A 355 -6.55 3.16 -8.24
CA THR A 355 -6.44 4.59 -8.56
C THR A 355 -6.62 4.77 -10.05
N PRO A 356 -6.81 6.00 -10.55
CA PRO A 356 -6.82 6.26 -11.99
C PRO A 356 -5.53 5.87 -12.72
N LEU A 357 -4.43 5.62 -12.00
CA LEU A 357 -3.16 5.13 -12.55
C LEU A 357 -2.98 3.60 -12.36
N GLY A 358 -4.02 2.88 -11.95
CA GLY A 358 -4.00 1.47 -11.59
C GLY A 358 -3.86 1.22 -10.09
N THR A 359 -3.63 -0.03 -9.71
CA THR A 359 -3.45 -0.41 -8.30
C THR A 359 -2.23 0.27 -7.69
N ARG A 360 -2.38 0.83 -6.48
CA ARG A 360 -1.33 1.52 -5.72
C ARG A 360 -1.36 1.08 -4.25
N TYR A 361 -0.28 1.43 -3.55
CA TYR A 361 -0.08 1.15 -2.13
C TYR A 361 0.19 2.46 -1.37
N GLY A 362 -0.17 2.51 -0.09
CA GLY A 362 -0.05 3.71 0.74
C GLY A 362 1.40 4.21 0.89
N ASP A 363 2.39 3.32 0.93
CA ASP A 363 3.81 3.66 1.07
C ASP A 363 4.34 4.50 -0.10
N GLN A 364 3.71 4.38 -1.27
CA GLN A 364 4.07 5.13 -2.48
C GLN A 364 3.71 6.62 -2.36
N PHE A 365 2.87 7.00 -1.40
CA PHE A 365 2.43 8.38 -1.19
C PHE A 365 3.27 9.15 -0.17
N VAL A 366 4.12 8.45 0.59
CA VAL A 366 5.00 9.04 1.60
C VAL A 366 6.38 9.28 0.99
N THR A 367 6.91 10.50 1.07
CA THR A 367 8.27 10.78 0.60
C THR A 367 9.30 10.22 1.56
N GLN A 368 10.47 9.88 1.02
CA GLN A 368 11.65 9.59 1.82
C GLN A 368 11.97 10.70 2.83
N MET A 369 11.86 11.96 2.40
CA MET A 369 12.22 13.10 3.22
C MET A 369 11.25 13.30 4.41
N ASP A 370 9.95 13.15 4.16
CA ASP A 370 8.95 13.23 5.22
C ASP A 370 9.14 12.12 6.26
N LEU A 371 9.50 10.90 5.84
CA LEU A 371 9.79 9.80 6.77
C LEU A 371 11.00 10.10 7.66
N ILE A 372 12.10 10.61 7.08
CA ILE A 372 13.31 10.97 7.83
C ILE A 372 13.01 12.12 8.80
N LYS A 373 12.32 13.17 8.35
CA LYS A 373 11.93 14.32 9.19
C LYS A 373 10.96 13.93 10.29
N ALA A 374 9.97 13.09 9.99
CA ALA A 374 9.02 12.58 10.96
C ALA A 374 9.76 11.89 12.11
N ALA A 375 10.67 10.96 11.80
CA ALA A 375 11.39 10.21 12.82
C ALA A 375 12.47 11.04 13.55
N GLU A 376 13.41 11.67 12.83
CA GLU A 376 14.54 12.36 13.47
C GLU A 376 14.14 13.71 14.07
N SER A 377 13.37 14.52 13.33
CA SER A 377 13.07 15.90 13.74
C SER A 377 11.86 16.01 14.68
N HIS A 378 10.91 15.08 14.55
CA HIS A 378 9.62 15.16 15.24
C HIS A 378 9.33 13.97 16.16
N ASP A 379 10.24 12.99 16.28
CA ASP A 379 10.05 11.77 17.10
C ASP A 379 8.74 11.01 16.77
N ILE A 380 8.29 11.14 15.52
CA ILE A 380 7.10 10.45 14.99
C ILE A 380 7.49 9.04 14.62
N ARG A 381 6.64 8.11 15.02
CA ARG A 381 6.82 6.68 14.76
C ARG A 381 5.84 6.21 13.71
N VAL A 382 6.28 5.37 12.79
CA VAL A 382 5.43 4.90 11.69
C VAL A 382 5.21 3.40 11.82
N LEU A 383 3.95 3.00 11.97
CA LEU A 383 3.49 1.63 11.81
C LEU A 383 2.98 1.45 10.38
N VAL A 384 3.53 0.50 9.64
CA VAL A 384 3.03 0.08 8.33
C VAL A 384 2.42 -1.31 8.49
N VAL A 385 1.12 -1.42 8.26
CA VAL A 385 0.44 -2.72 8.17
C VAL A 385 0.50 -3.12 6.69
N ASN A 386 1.41 -4.02 6.35
CA ASN A 386 1.81 -4.30 4.98
C ASN A 386 1.19 -5.57 4.43
N ASP A 387 0.75 -5.52 3.18
CA ASP A 387 0.44 -6.69 2.37
C ASP A 387 1.71 -7.54 2.21
N ASP A 388 1.68 -8.80 2.66
CA ASP A 388 2.84 -9.69 2.64
C ASP A 388 3.36 -10.02 1.23
N GLN A 389 2.54 -9.75 0.20
CA GLN A 389 2.92 -9.85 -1.20
C GLN A 389 3.63 -8.61 -1.76
N HIS A 390 3.57 -7.47 -1.05
CA HIS A 390 4.17 -6.20 -1.48
C HIS A 390 5.55 -5.95 -0.86
N ASP A 391 6.55 -5.69 -1.69
CA ASP A 391 7.93 -5.50 -1.23
C ASP A 391 8.18 -4.09 -0.68
N VAL A 392 8.21 -3.99 0.65
CA VAL A 392 8.57 -2.77 1.38
C VAL A 392 10.03 -2.70 1.81
N THR A 393 10.92 -3.50 1.22
CA THR A 393 12.37 -3.48 1.53
C THR A 393 13.00 -2.10 1.31
N HIS A 394 12.47 -1.35 0.35
CA HIS A 394 12.92 0.00 0.04
C HIS A 394 12.75 0.98 1.23
N LEU A 395 11.75 0.78 2.11
CA LEU A 395 11.55 1.57 3.33
C LEU A 395 12.72 1.45 4.31
N PHE A 396 13.40 0.29 4.36
CA PHE A 396 14.50 0.02 5.29
C PHE A 396 15.89 0.30 4.72
N LYS A 397 16.07 0.21 3.40
CA LYS A 397 17.38 0.30 2.76
C LYS A 397 17.65 1.65 2.11
N GLU A 398 16.71 2.10 1.29
CA GLU A 398 16.88 3.27 0.41
C GLU A 398 16.36 4.52 1.10
N ARG A 399 15.13 4.45 1.62
CA ARG A 399 14.46 5.61 2.23
C ARG A 399 15.05 6.08 3.56
N LEU A 400 16.05 5.36 4.06
CA LEU A 400 16.83 5.77 5.23
C LEU A 400 18.18 6.40 4.83
N VAL A 401 18.47 6.63 3.54
CA VAL A 401 19.72 7.25 3.08
C VAL A 401 19.44 8.67 2.62
N PRO A 402 19.80 9.72 3.37
CA PRO A 402 19.50 11.09 2.95
C PRO A 402 20.00 11.40 1.52
N THR A 403 19.12 11.93 0.68
CA THR A 403 19.35 12.15 -0.77
C THR A 403 19.44 13.62 -1.16
N ASP A 404 19.03 14.54 -0.30
CA ASP A 404 18.98 15.98 -0.57
C ASP A 404 19.99 16.76 0.28
N GLY A 405 20.20 18.02 -0.07
CA GLY A 405 21.03 18.95 0.70
C GLY A 405 22.52 18.94 0.30
N ASP A 406 23.05 20.14 0.05
CA ASP A 406 24.49 20.34 0.00
C ASP A 406 25.10 20.13 1.39
N PRO A 407 26.38 19.71 1.47
CA PRO A 407 27.09 19.63 2.75
C PRO A 407 27.06 20.99 3.46
N GLU A 408 26.49 21.06 4.66
CA GLU A 408 26.50 22.29 5.46
C GLU A 408 27.90 22.59 6.00
N TYR A 409 28.66 21.55 6.35
CA TYR A 409 30.00 21.68 6.93
C TYR A 409 31.06 21.12 5.99
N HIS A 410 32.12 21.89 5.78
CA HIS A 410 33.29 21.46 5.00
C HIS A 410 34.54 21.41 5.87
N TYR A 411 35.26 20.29 5.79
CA TYR A 411 36.49 20.06 6.52
C TYR A 411 37.66 19.80 5.58
N SER A 412 38.73 20.57 5.75
CA SER A 412 40.00 20.41 5.03
C SER A 412 40.68 19.07 5.28
N SER A 413 40.39 18.43 6.41
CA SER A 413 40.98 17.14 6.74
C SER A 413 40.12 16.32 7.70
N MET A 414 40.39 15.01 7.75
CA MET A 414 39.88 14.10 8.77
C MET A 414 40.24 14.53 10.20
N GLY A 415 41.36 15.24 10.38
CA GLY A 415 41.78 15.75 11.68
C GLY A 415 40.88 16.87 12.17
N ASP A 416 40.51 17.78 11.26
CA ASP A 416 39.68 18.95 11.57
C ASP A 416 38.25 18.52 11.90
N PHE A 417 37.69 17.60 11.10
CA PHE A 417 36.39 16.97 11.40
C PHE A 417 36.34 16.36 12.81
N LYS A 418 37.41 15.66 13.22
CA LYS A 418 37.48 15.02 14.55
C LYS A 418 37.58 16.02 15.70
N LYS A 419 38.21 17.18 15.46
CA LYS A 419 38.35 18.25 16.46
C LYS A 419 37.05 19.03 16.65
N ALA A 420 36.36 19.33 15.54
CA ALA A 420 35.11 20.09 15.56
C ALA A 420 33.94 19.36 16.22
N LYS A 421 34.00 18.02 16.31
CA LYS A 421 32.94 17.16 16.86
C LYS A 421 31.51 17.57 16.42
N PRO A 422 31.26 17.79 15.12
CA PRO A 422 29.98 18.34 14.63
C PRO A 422 28.77 17.53 15.07
N LEU A 423 28.91 16.21 15.22
CA LEU A 423 27.82 15.33 15.68
C LEU A 423 27.40 15.57 17.14
N SER A 424 28.28 16.07 18.01
CA SER A 424 28.00 16.29 19.43
C SER A 424 27.61 17.73 19.80
N ASP A 425 27.96 18.73 18.98
CA ASP A 425 27.52 20.11 19.22
C ASP A 425 26.00 20.27 18.97
N VAL A 426 25.43 19.35 18.19
CA VAL A 426 23.97 19.23 18.00
C VAL A 426 23.28 18.69 19.25
N ASP A 427 23.92 17.87 20.10
CA ASP A 427 23.33 17.44 21.38
C ASP A 427 23.05 18.63 22.30
N LEU A 428 23.84 19.70 22.17
CA LEU A 428 23.62 20.96 22.88
C LEU A 428 22.41 21.72 22.34
N LEU A 429 22.22 21.75 21.02
CA LEU A 429 21.03 22.30 20.36
C LEU A 429 19.78 21.46 20.65
N PHE A 430 19.92 20.12 20.71
CA PHE A 430 18.86 19.19 21.08
C PHE A 430 18.42 19.41 22.53
N HIS A 431 19.35 19.62 23.46
CA HIS A 431 19.00 19.98 24.84
C HIS A 431 18.25 21.31 24.94
N GLN A 432 18.65 22.33 24.16
CA GLN A 432 17.93 23.61 24.11
C GLN A 432 16.53 23.49 23.50
N VAL A 433 16.38 22.68 22.44
CA VAL A 433 15.07 22.38 21.85
C VAL A 433 14.21 21.57 22.82
N GLU A 434 14.78 20.59 23.52
CA GLU A 434 14.07 19.79 24.53
C GLU A 434 13.62 20.64 25.72
N GLU A 435 14.41 21.64 26.13
CA GLU A 435 14.06 22.65 27.13
C GLU A 435 12.92 23.56 26.63
N LEU A 436 12.97 24.03 25.38
CA LEU A 436 11.89 24.80 24.75
C LEU A 436 10.59 24.00 24.58
N VAL A 437 10.69 22.69 24.30
CA VAL A 437 9.55 21.77 24.23
C VAL A 437 8.95 21.51 25.60
N GLN A 438 9.77 21.35 26.64
CA GLN A 438 9.31 21.27 28.03
C GLN A 438 8.61 22.56 28.48
N HIS A 439 8.95 23.70 27.90
CA HIS A 439 8.32 25.00 28.15
C HIS A 439 7.14 25.33 27.20
N GLY A 440 6.61 24.35 26.47
CA GLY A 440 5.33 24.46 25.75
C GLY A 440 5.42 24.99 24.32
N THR A 441 6.62 25.30 23.81
CA THR A 441 6.81 25.54 22.37
C THR A 441 7.08 24.22 21.65
N LYS A 442 6.25 23.84 20.67
CA LYS A 442 6.48 22.68 19.78
C LYS A 442 7.69 22.91 18.85
N ALA A 443 8.88 23.09 19.41
CA ALA A 443 10.11 23.30 18.66
C ALA A 443 10.56 21.95 18.08
N ALA A 444 10.59 21.85 16.76
CA ALA A 444 11.15 20.69 16.08
C ALA A 444 12.67 20.66 16.31
N LYS A 445 13.23 19.45 16.39
CA LYS A 445 14.68 19.25 16.32
C LYS A 445 15.22 19.78 14.98
N PRO A 446 16.45 20.33 14.92
CA PRO A 446 17.04 20.84 13.68
C PRO A 446 17.03 19.76 12.59
N ASP A 447 16.73 20.17 11.35
CA ASP A 447 16.59 19.29 10.19
C ASP A 447 17.86 18.40 10.05
N PRO A 448 17.75 17.07 9.96
CA PRO A 448 18.89 16.17 9.81
C PRO A 448 19.74 16.48 8.57
N MET A 449 19.18 17.16 7.55
CA MET A 449 19.93 17.62 6.37
C MET A 449 20.91 18.75 6.68
N ARG A 450 20.69 19.47 7.78
CA ARG A 450 21.63 20.48 8.29
C ARG A 450 22.86 19.91 8.99
N GLN A 451 23.10 18.62 8.86
CA GLN A 451 24.17 17.90 9.58
C GLN A 451 25.10 17.14 8.63
N THR A 452 24.98 17.36 7.33
CA THR A 452 25.84 16.78 6.31
C THR A 452 27.24 17.42 6.35
N SER A 453 28.27 16.59 6.43
CA SER A 453 29.67 17.03 6.52
C SER A 453 30.50 16.48 5.38
N GLU A 454 31.16 17.33 4.62
CA GLU A 454 32.15 16.95 3.62
C GLU A 454 33.57 17.03 4.18
N ILE A 455 34.36 15.99 3.95
CA ILE A 455 35.73 15.84 4.45
C ILE A 455 36.66 15.59 3.27
N ILE A 456 37.67 16.43 3.13
CA ILE A 456 38.73 16.26 2.13
C ILE A 456 39.74 15.22 2.64
N VAL A 457 40.13 14.29 1.77
CA VAL A 457 41.10 13.24 2.09
C VAL A 457 42.37 13.39 1.25
N HIS A 458 43.51 13.48 1.92
CA HIS A 458 44.84 13.48 1.29
C HIS A 458 45.64 12.20 1.60
N GLY A 459 46.58 11.85 0.73
CA GLY A 459 47.42 10.66 0.86
C GLY A 459 48.63 10.65 -0.07
N ILE A 460 49.62 9.81 0.23
CA ILE A 460 50.94 9.80 -0.47
C ILE A 460 50.93 8.97 -1.77
N ARG A 461 49.80 8.32 -2.10
CA ARG A 461 49.70 7.39 -3.24
C ARG A 461 48.49 7.76 -4.06
N SER A 462 48.47 7.47 -5.36
CA SER A 462 47.34 7.78 -6.23
C SER A 462 45.97 7.31 -5.68
N PRO A 463 44.89 8.07 -5.96
CA PRO A 463 43.53 7.78 -5.50
C PRO A 463 43.07 6.40 -5.99
N LYS A 464 42.53 5.59 -5.08
CA LYS A 464 41.92 4.29 -5.39
C LYS A 464 40.62 4.13 -4.61
N SER A 465 39.54 3.77 -5.31
CA SER A 465 38.21 3.56 -4.71
C SER A 465 38.25 2.61 -3.50
N ALA A 466 38.97 1.48 -3.62
CA ALA A 466 39.12 0.53 -2.52
C ALA A 466 39.79 1.13 -1.25
N ARG A 467 40.65 2.15 -1.40
CA ARG A 467 41.27 2.84 -0.25
C ARG A 467 40.28 3.78 0.42
N LEU A 468 39.59 4.61 -0.36
CA LEU A 468 38.56 5.52 0.15
C LEU A 468 37.44 4.74 0.84
N LYS A 469 36.97 3.63 0.25
CA LYS A 469 36.01 2.73 0.88
C LYS A 469 36.47 2.24 2.25
N ARG A 470 37.74 1.80 2.37
CA ARG A 470 38.30 1.38 3.68
C ARG A 470 38.38 2.54 4.67
N GLN A 471 38.68 3.75 4.22
CA GLN A 471 38.69 4.95 5.06
C GLN A 471 37.28 5.32 5.52
N ALA A 472 36.29 5.26 4.62
CA ALA A 472 34.88 5.46 4.92
C ALA A 472 34.37 4.42 5.94
N GLU A 473 34.66 3.13 5.73
CA GLU A 473 34.33 2.07 6.68
C GLU A 473 34.99 2.28 8.05
N ARG A 474 36.25 2.75 8.07
CA ARG A 474 36.95 3.06 9.32
C ARG A 474 36.32 4.26 10.01
N LEU A 475 35.96 5.30 9.27
CA LEU A 475 35.30 6.50 9.80
C LEU A 475 33.94 6.13 10.40
N LYS A 476 33.10 5.41 9.65
CA LYS A 476 31.83 4.87 10.13
C LYS A 476 31.99 4.13 11.46
N ARG A 477 32.89 3.14 11.51
CA ARG A 477 33.15 2.37 12.75
C ARG A 477 33.62 3.25 13.91
N GLN A 478 34.36 4.33 13.64
CA GLN A 478 34.80 5.28 14.66
C GLN A 478 33.63 6.12 15.19
N LEU A 479 32.75 6.59 14.31
CA LEU A 479 31.55 7.35 14.67
C LEU A 479 30.58 6.49 15.50
N GLU A 480 30.24 5.30 15.02
CA GLU A 480 29.38 4.34 15.76
C GLU A 480 30.01 3.87 17.09
N ALA A 481 31.34 3.89 17.20
CA ALA A 481 32.01 3.60 18.45
C ALA A 481 31.91 4.78 19.45
N LYS A 482 31.91 6.02 18.97
CA LYS A 482 31.82 7.21 19.81
C LYS A 482 30.39 7.45 20.29
N GLU A 483 29.41 7.29 19.41
CA GLU A 483 27.99 7.51 19.65
C GLU A 483 27.22 6.21 19.32
N PRO A 484 27.19 5.23 20.24
CA PRO A 484 26.47 3.98 20.01
C PRO A 484 24.98 4.23 19.86
N GLY A 485 24.36 3.63 18.84
CA GLY A 485 22.95 3.83 18.53
C GLY A 485 22.69 4.86 17.44
N ARG A 486 23.65 5.71 17.07
CA ARG A 486 23.50 6.60 15.92
C ARG A 486 23.93 5.91 14.64
N ARG A 487 23.10 5.94 13.60
CA ARG A 487 23.51 5.50 12.26
C ARG A 487 24.12 6.67 11.49
N VAL A 488 25.13 6.33 10.69
CA VAL A 488 25.74 7.27 9.76
C VAL A 488 25.94 6.57 8.42
N VAL A 489 25.65 7.29 7.35
CA VAL A 489 26.06 6.95 6.00
C VAL A 489 27.36 7.70 5.72
N VAL A 490 28.39 6.98 5.29
CA VAL A 490 29.62 7.60 4.80
C VAL A 490 29.74 7.33 3.31
N MET A 491 29.47 8.36 2.51
CA MET A 491 29.69 8.33 1.07
C MET A 491 31.16 8.65 0.77
N TYR A 492 31.73 7.99 -0.23
CA TYR A 492 33.05 8.35 -0.77
C TYR A 492 32.97 8.71 -2.24
N SER A 493 33.74 9.71 -2.66
CA SER A 493 33.86 10.16 -4.04
C SER A 493 35.34 10.19 -4.48
N LEU A 494 35.61 9.77 -5.70
CA LEU A 494 36.93 9.95 -6.32
C LEU A 494 37.12 11.40 -6.80
N PRO A 495 38.36 11.87 -7.02
CA PRO A 495 38.61 13.24 -7.48
C PRO A 495 37.82 13.60 -8.74
N ALA A 496 37.83 12.73 -9.75
CA ALA A 496 37.07 12.90 -10.99
C ALA A 496 35.55 13.02 -10.77
N GLU A 497 35.01 12.38 -9.73
CA GLU A 497 33.59 12.40 -9.41
C GLU A 497 33.24 13.60 -8.51
N SER A 498 34.19 14.16 -7.78
CA SER A 498 33.94 15.22 -6.77
C SER A 498 33.56 16.57 -7.38
N GLY A 499 33.71 16.75 -8.69
CA GLY A 499 33.46 18.03 -9.39
C GLY A 499 34.46 19.14 -9.08
N ARG A 500 35.45 18.88 -8.20
CA ARG A 500 36.52 19.81 -7.86
C ARG A 500 37.75 19.58 -8.73
N ARG A 501 38.45 20.65 -9.13
CA ARG A 501 39.64 20.53 -9.97
C ARG A 501 40.82 20.11 -9.11
N GLU A 502 41.70 19.27 -9.66
CA GLU A 502 42.93 18.82 -8.99
C GLU A 502 43.83 20.01 -8.59
N GLU A 503 43.69 21.14 -9.28
CA GLU A 503 44.37 22.41 -9.02
C GLU A 503 43.90 23.12 -7.74
N ASP A 504 42.67 22.87 -7.30
CA ASP A 504 42.08 23.51 -6.10
C ASP A 504 42.76 23.04 -4.80
N PHE A 505 43.58 21.98 -4.86
CA PHE A 505 44.15 21.32 -3.68
C PHE A 505 45.65 21.02 -3.77
N LYS A 506 46.41 21.78 -4.58
CA LYS A 506 47.88 21.60 -4.72
C LYS A 506 48.60 21.77 -3.36
N SER A 507 49.14 20.63 -2.91
CA SER A 507 50.04 20.31 -1.79
C SER A 507 50.35 21.34 -0.68
N LEU A 508 49.95 20.97 0.55
CA LEU A 508 50.56 21.36 1.83
C LEU A 508 51.82 20.52 2.20
N GLY A 509 52.62 20.09 1.20
CA GLY A 509 53.70 19.11 1.38
C GLY A 509 55.11 19.73 1.40
N GLY A 510 55.86 19.51 2.47
CA GLY A 510 57.30 19.83 2.54
C GLY A 510 58.17 18.87 1.71
N LEU A 511 59.46 19.22 1.59
CA LEU A 511 60.49 18.71 0.65
C LEU A 511 60.63 17.17 0.42
N LEU A 512 59.92 16.30 1.14
CA LEU A 512 60.11 14.84 1.09
C LEU A 512 58.85 14.01 0.77
N PHE A 513 57.63 14.57 0.84
CA PHE A 513 56.40 13.81 0.51
C PHE A 513 55.30 14.74 -0.05
N THR A 514 54.86 14.51 -1.29
CA THR A 514 53.66 15.15 -1.83
C THR A 514 52.42 14.42 -1.33
N HIS A 515 51.53 15.16 -0.67
CA HIS A 515 50.21 14.67 -0.28
C HIS A 515 49.22 14.96 -1.42
N ASP A 516 48.89 13.94 -2.19
CA ASP A 516 47.94 14.04 -3.29
C ASP A 516 46.50 13.96 -2.76
N PHE A 517 45.62 14.75 -3.36
CA PHE A 517 44.18 14.69 -3.12
C PHE A 517 43.64 13.30 -3.51
N GLN A 518 43.05 12.59 -2.55
CA GLN A 518 42.54 11.23 -2.76
C GLN A 518 41.07 11.20 -3.16
N GLY A 519 40.31 12.26 -2.88
CA GLY A 519 38.86 12.32 -3.00
C GLY A 519 38.19 12.91 -1.74
N THR A 520 36.86 12.85 -1.67
CA THR A 520 36.09 13.35 -0.52
C THR A 520 35.30 12.23 0.17
N LEU A 521 35.04 12.43 1.47
CA LEU A 521 34.11 11.63 2.25
C LEU A 521 32.97 12.53 2.72
N MET A 522 31.74 12.13 2.48
CA MET A 522 30.57 12.82 2.99
C MET A 522 29.95 11.99 4.10
N VAL A 523 29.74 12.60 5.26
CA VAL A 523 29.11 11.97 6.42
C VAL A 523 27.71 12.53 6.55
N MET A 524 26.72 11.64 6.54
CA MET A 524 25.31 11.98 6.65
C MET A 524 24.70 11.20 7.82
N PRO A 525 24.14 11.85 8.84
CA PRO A 525 23.38 11.16 9.88
C PRO A 525 22.07 10.62 9.32
N THR A 526 21.55 9.57 9.94
CA THR A 526 20.25 8.97 9.61
C THR A 526 19.63 8.33 10.86
N LEU A 527 18.49 7.66 10.69
CA LEU A 527 17.70 7.02 11.73
C LEU A 527 18.55 6.22 12.71
N GLY A 528 18.43 6.54 14.00
CA GLY A 528 19.04 5.76 15.07
C GLY A 528 18.75 4.26 15.02
N ASP A 529 19.69 3.46 15.50
CA ASP A 529 19.59 2.01 15.72
C ASP A 529 19.17 1.63 17.15
N ASN A 530 19.09 2.61 18.04
CA ASN A 530 18.79 2.42 19.46
C ASN A 530 17.29 2.24 19.74
N HIS A 531 16.44 2.63 18.80
CA HIS A 531 14.99 2.48 18.89
C HIS A 531 14.37 2.29 17.51
N PRO A 532 13.22 1.63 17.40
CA PRO A 532 12.52 1.46 16.14
C PRO A 532 11.73 2.73 15.77
N ASN A 533 12.02 3.31 14.61
CA ASN A 533 11.26 4.44 14.05
C ASN A 533 10.17 3.96 13.10
N LEU A 534 10.44 2.85 12.42
CA LEU A 534 9.55 2.22 11.48
C LEU A 534 9.28 0.79 11.93
N VAL A 535 8.01 0.47 12.12
CA VAL A 535 7.51 -0.87 12.43
C VAL A 535 6.69 -1.33 11.24
N VAL A 536 6.97 -2.52 10.73
CA VAL A 536 6.21 -3.16 9.65
C VAL A 536 5.58 -4.42 10.20
N LEU A 537 4.28 -4.58 10.04
CA LEU A 537 3.53 -5.79 10.33
C LEU A 537 3.06 -6.39 9.01
N ASP A 538 3.60 -7.54 8.62
CA ASP A 538 3.19 -8.23 7.39
C ASP A 538 1.93 -9.08 7.64
N ALA A 539 0.91 -8.92 6.79
CA ALA A 539 -0.35 -9.67 6.81
C ALA A 539 -0.91 -9.82 5.38
N ALA A 540 -1.80 -10.78 5.16
CA ALA A 540 -2.48 -10.90 3.88
C ALA A 540 -3.37 -9.66 3.63
N ALA A 541 -3.47 -9.19 2.38
CA ALA A 541 -4.24 -8.00 2.03
C ALA A 541 -5.67 -8.00 2.59
N GLU A 542 -6.36 -9.14 2.58
CA GLU A 542 -7.73 -9.27 3.09
C GLU A 542 -7.82 -9.09 4.61
N GLN A 543 -6.77 -9.50 5.34
CA GLN A 543 -6.71 -9.37 6.80
C GLN A 543 -6.53 -7.91 7.23
N ILE A 544 -5.85 -7.09 6.42
CA ILE A 544 -5.60 -5.67 6.75
C ILE A 544 -6.93 -4.91 6.93
N HIS A 545 -7.95 -5.30 6.18
CA HIS A 545 -9.29 -4.72 6.22
C HIS A 545 -10.24 -5.43 7.20
N ASP A 546 -9.85 -6.58 7.77
CA ASP A 546 -10.70 -7.37 8.66
C ASP A 546 -10.78 -6.75 10.07
N PRO A 547 -11.96 -6.31 10.54
CA PRO A 547 -12.14 -5.78 11.89
C PRO A 547 -11.65 -6.71 13.02
N ALA A 548 -11.74 -8.03 12.83
CA ALA A 548 -11.28 -9.01 13.83
C ALA A 548 -9.75 -9.04 13.92
N PHE A 549 -9.06 -8.92 12.78
CA PHE A 549 -7.60 -8.82 12.74
C PHE A 549 -7.12 -7.51 13.39
N ILE A 550 -7.80 -6.38 13.11
CA ILE A 550 -7.48 -5.05 13.64
C ILE A 550 -7.58 -4.99 15.16
N ARG A 551 -8.57 -5.69 15.75
CA ARG A 551 -8.71 -5.84 17.21
C ARG A 551 -7.81 -6.93 17.80
N GLY A 552 -7.09 -7.64 16.95
CA GLY A 552 -6.30 -8.79 17.33
C GLY A 552 -4.98 -8.42 18.02
N PRO A 553 -4.37 -9.37 18.75
CA PRO A 553 -3.15 -9.13 19.52
C PRO A 553 -1.95 -8.74 18.66
N ARG A 554 -1.92 -9.11 17.37
CA ARG A 554 -0.85 -8.74 16.43
C ARG A 554 -0.81 -7.23 16.21
N ILE A 555 -1.97 -6.61 15.98
CA ILE A 555 -2.10 -5.17 15.76
C ILE A 555 -1.81 -4.42 17.06
N THR A 556 -2.38 -4.87 18.18
CA THR A 556 -2.09 -4.28 19.51
C THR A 556 -0.59 -4.28 19.80
N THR A 557 0.09 -5.40 19.55
CA THR A 557 1.56 -5.51 19.75
C THR A 557 2.31 -4.58 18.80
N ALA A 558 1.93 -4.52 17.52
CA ALA A 558 2.60 -3.69 16.53
C ALA A 558 2.40 -2.19 16.80
N LEU A 559 1.19 -1.79 17.21
CA LEU A 559 0.85 -0.42 17.59
C LEU A 559 1.63 0.00 18.84
N LEU A 560 1.63 -0.82 19.90
CA LEU A 560 2.47 -0.56 21.08
C LEU A 560 3.95 -0.48 20.71
N GLN A 561 4.45 -1.36 19.86
CA GLN A 561 5.84 -1.32 19.43
C GLN A 561 6.18 -0.05 18.62
N ALA A 562 5.21 0.49 17.89
CA ALA A 562 5.34 1.76 17.19
C ALA A 562 5.22 2.96 18.14
N THR A 563 4.55 2.86 19.29
CA THR A 563 4.50 3.99 20.23
C THR A 563 5.86 4.33 20.85
N SER A 564 6.04 5.61 21.20
CA SER A 564 7.29 6.08 21.81
C SER A 564 7.59 5.31 23.10
N PHE A 565 8.88 5.13 23.41
CA PHE A 565 9.29 4.38 24.59
C PHE A 565 8.74 5.01 25.88
N LYS A 566 8.77 6.35 25.97
CA LYS A 566 8.24 7.09 27.12
C LYS A 566 6.75 6.82 27.30
N GLU A 567 5.99 6.84 26.20
CA GLU A 567 4.55 6.56 26.24
C GLU A 567 4.25 5.13 26.71
N ARG A 568 4.99 4.12 26.21
CA ARG A 568 4.85 2.74 26.72
C ARG A 568 5.11 2.62 28.22
N VAL A 569 6.09 3.36 28.74
CA VAL A 569 6.37 3.39 30.18
C VAL A 569 5.22 4.02 30.96
N HIS A 570 4.62 5.10 30.44
CA HIS A 570 3.42 5.71 31.02
C HIS A 570 2.22 4.76 31.00
N LEU A 571 1.95 4.10 29.87
CA LEU A 571 0.90 3.09 29.73
C LEU A 571 1.12 1.91 30.68
N LEU A 572 2.35 1.40 30.79
CA LEU A 572 2.67 0.33 31.75
C LEU A 572 2.43 0.80 33.19
N SER A 573 2.86 2.00 33.56
CA SER A 573 2.65 2.59 34.88
C SER A 573 1.17 2.70 35.23
N ALA A 574 0.36 3.26 34.31
CA ALA A 574 -1.09 3.33 34.44
C ALA A 574 -1.72 1.94 34.59
N LYS A 575 -1.28 0.96 33.78
CA LYS A 575 -1.83 -0.39 33.82
C LYS A 575 -1.47 -1.15 35.09
N LEU A 576 -0.24 -1.01 35.59
CA LEU A 576 0.18 -1.59 36.88
C LEU A 576 -0.65 -1.02 38.03
N ARG A 577 -0.96 0.29 37.99
CA ARG A 577 -1.84 0.93 38.97
C ARG A 577 -3.25 0.37 38.92
N GLU A 578 -3.85 0.31 37.73
CA GLU A 578 -5.20 -0.21 37.50
C GLU A 578 -5.32 -1.66 38.01
N LEU A 579 -4.38 -2.53 37.62
CA LEU A 579 -4.35 -3.93 38.05
C LEU A 579 -4.20 -4.05 39.57
N GLY A 580 -3.34 -3.23 40.18
CA GLY A 580 -3.13 -3.25 41.61
C GLY A 580 -4.31 -2.67 42.42
N GLU A 581 -5.00 -1.64 41.91
CA GLU A 581 -6.24 -1.13 42.51
C GLU A 581 -7.38 -2.15 42.39
N ALA A 582 -7.56 -2.76 41.21
CA ALA A 582 -8.54 -3.83 41.00
C ALA A 582 -8.29 -5.04 41.91
N ALA A 583 -7.02 -5.46 42.04
CA ALA A 583 -6.61 -6.53 42.95
C ALA A 583 -6.95 -6.25 44.43
N ARG A 584 -6.87 -4.99 44.87
CA ARG A 584 -7.22 -4.60 46.25
C ARG A 584 -8.73 -4.63 46.49
N ILE A 585 -9.53 -4.20 45.50
CA ILE A 585 -10.97 -4.02 45.66
C ILE A 585 -11.70 -5.34 45.41
N THR A 586 -11.39 -6.02 44.31
CA THR A 586 -12.07 -7.25 43.89
C THR A 586 -11.11 -8.13 43.07
N PRO A 587 -10.33 -9.03 43.71
CA PRO A 587 -9.35 -9.88 43.02
C PRO A 587 -9.92 -10.69 41.84
N GLN A 588 -11.22 -11.01 41.88
CA GLN A 588 -11.92 -11.79 40.85
C GLN A 588 -12.34 -10.98 39.62
N SER A 589 -12.27 -9.65 39.66
CA SER A 589 -12.70 -8.77 38.55
C SER A 589 -11.58 -8.46 37.55
N ILE A 590 -10.37 -8.99 37.74
CA ILE A 590 -9.25 -8.74 36.82
C ILE A 590 -9.43 -9.60 35.57
N SER A 591 -9.73 -8.95 34.44
CA SER A 591 -9.80 -9.62 33.13
C SER A 591 -8.44 -10.18 32.72
N GLU A 592 -8.42 -11.40 32.15
CA GLU A 592 -7.21 -11.98 31.54
C GLU A 592 -6.66 -11.10 30.41
N GLU A 593 -7.54 -10.39 29.70
CA GLU A 593 -7.18 -9.45 28.63
C GLU A 593 -6.35 -8.27 29.18
N ALA A 594 -6.74 -7.73 30.34
CA ALA A 594 -6.03 -6.63 30.99
C ALA A 594 -4.61 -7.04 31.43
N VAL A 595 -4.45 -8.27 31.94
CA VAL A 595 -3.14 -8.85 32.27
C VAL A 595 -2.33 -9.14 31.00
N GLY A 596 -3.01 -9.60 29.94
CA GLY A 596 -2.44 -9.82 28.62
C GLY A 596 -1.82 -8.56 28.04
N LEU A 597 -2.55 -7.43 28.05
CA LEU A 597 -2.05 -6.13 27.61
C LEU A 597 -0.82 -5.69 28.41
N GLY A 598 -0.86 -5.84 29.75
CA GLY A 598 0.28 -5.56 30.61
C GLY A 598 1.52 -6.38 30.25
N ARG A 599 1.34 -7.65 29.86
CA ARG A 599 2.43 -8.51 29.39
C ARG A 599 3.00 -8.02 28.05
N VAL A 600 2.14 -7.64 27.11
CA VAL A 600 2.59 -7.07 25.82
C VAL A 600 3.38 -5.76 26.03
N LEU A 601 2.95 -4.90 26.96
CA LEU A 601 3.70 -3.69 27.35
C LEU A 601 5.09 -4.02 27.91
N VAL A 602 5.18 -4.99 28.84
CA VAL A 602 6.48 -5.44 29.37
C VAL A 602 7.36 -6.00 28.27
N ASP A 603 6.80 -6.82 27.39
CA ASP A 603 7.55 -7.43 26.30
C ASP A 603 8.07 -6.36 25.35
N THR A 604 7.21 -5.46 24.83
CA THR A 604 7.54 -4.28 23.98
C THR A 604 8.66 -3.43 24.57
N ILE A 605 8.60 -3.11 25.87
CA ILE A 605 9.67 -2.39 26.58
C ILE A 605 10.97 -3.21 26.58
N LEU A 606 10.92 -4.50 26.93
CA LEU A 606 12.11 -5.32 27.05
C LEU A 606 12.88 -5.48 25.74
N ALA A 607 12.19 -5.52 24.60
CA ALA A 607 12.89 -5.65 23.34
C ALA A 607 13.30 -4.33 22.67
N ASP A 608 12.73 -3.19 23.08
CA ASP A 608 13.38 -1.89 22.91
C ASP A 608 14.71 -1.82 23.68
N LEU A 609 14.72 -2.20 24.96
CA LEU A 609 15.96 -2.27 25.75
C LEU A 609 16.98 -3.26 25.16
N THR A 610 16.50 -4.33 24.53
CA THR A 610 17.35 -5.29 23.82
C THR A 610 17.99 -4.67 22.58
N THR A 611 17.24 -3.81 21.88
CA THR A 611 17.71 -3.05 20.72
C THR A 611 18.75 -2.00 21.12
N GLU A 612 18.49 -1.23 22.18
CA GLU A 612 19.44 -0.30 22.79
C GLU A 612 20.74 -1.01 23.21
N GLN A 613 20.63 -2.18 23.87
CA GLN A 613 21.78 -2.99 24.24
C GLN A 613 22.57 -3.46 23.00
N ALA A 614 21.87 -3.97 21.98
CA ALA A 614 22.49 -4.47 20.77
C ALA A 614 23.26 -3.37 20.04
N ALA A 615 22.71 -2.15 19.99
CA ALA A 615 23.36 -0.98 19.42
C ALA A 615 24.69 -0.65 20.13
N ILE A 616 24.71 -0.68 21.47
CA ILE A 616 25.95 -0.44 22.26
C ILE A 616 27.01 -1.52 21.99
N LEU A 617 26.57 -2.77 21.83
CA LEU A 617 27.43 -3.94 21.62
C LEU A 617 27.89 -4.16 20.16
N LYS A 618 27.44 -3.35 19.19
CA LYS A 618 27.88 -3.44 17.79
C LYS A 618 29.40 -3.39 17.65
N THR A 619 30.07 -2.59 18.47
CA THR A 619 31.54 -2.57 18.55
C THR A 619 32.01 -3.20 19.86
N ALA A 620 33.03 -4.05 19.80
CA ALA A 620 33.39 -4.87 20.95
C ALA A 620 34.32 -4.17 21.96
N TRP A 621 34.97 -3.07 21.54
CA TRP A 621 36.04 -2.41 22.28
C TRP A 621 35.61 -1.07 22.85
N LYS A 622 36.12 -0.78 24.04
CA LYS A 622 35.84 0.39 24.85
C LYS A 622 36.85 1.50 24.54
N PRO A 623 36.43 2.69 24.08
CA PRO A 623 37.32 3.85 24.07
C PRO A 623 37.61 4.34 25.51
N LEU A 624 38.67 5.11 25.70
CA LEU A 624 38.96 5.76 26.99
C LEU A 624 37.75 6.62 27.42
N GLY A 625 37.38 6.59 28.70
CA GLY A 625 36.23 7.36 29.24
C GLY A 625 34.83 6.80 28.97
N PHE A 626 34.68 5.71 28.22
CA PHE A 626 33.38 5.17 27.76
C PHE A 626 32.36 4.78 28.85
N GLY A 627 32.76 4.74 30.14
CA GLY A 627 31.81 4.43 31.22
C GLY A 627 30.73 5.50 31.41
N ARG A 628 31.01 6.76 31.04
CA ARG A 628 30.01 7.84 30.99
C ARG A 628 29.13 7.68 29.75
N THR A 629 29.75 7.48 28.59
CA THR A 629 29.05 7.23 27.32
C THR A 629 28.06 6.08 27.39
N ILE A 630 28.39 4.93 28.01
CA ILE A 630 27.42 3.83 28.19
C ILE A 630 26.17 4.27 28.93
N ARG A 631 26.32 5.08 29.99
CA ARG A 631 25.18 5.52 30.81
C ARG A 631 24.31 6.52 30.07
N GLU A 632 24.92 7.36 29.24
CA GLU A 632 24.25 8.31 28.36
C GLU A 632 23.55 7.58 27.19
N SER A 633 24.17 6.54 26.62
CA SER A 633 23.60 5.71 25.55
C SER A 633 22.50 4.74 26.02
N LEU A 634 22.35 4.51 27.33
CA LEU A 634 21.26 3.73 27.94
C LEU A 634 20.06 4.64 28.26
N SER A 635 19.69 5.49 27.30
CA SER A 635 18.65 6.50 27.42
C SER A 635 17.27 5.92 27.78
N GLN A 636 16.86 4.81 27.16
CA GLN A 636 15.59 4.14 27.40
C GLN A 636 15.57 3.46 28.77
N LEU A 637 16.62 2.68 29.08
CA LEU A 637 16.72 2.04 30.40
C LEU A 637 16.77 3.08 31.53
N ARG A 638 17.43 4.21 31.31
CA ARG A 638 17.45 5.33 32.24
C ARG A 638 16.06 5.95 32.39
N ALA A 639 15.38 6.26 31.28
CA ALA A 639 14.02 6.80 31.32
C ALA A 639 13.05 5.88 32.08
N LEU A 640 13.15 4.56 31.87
CA LEU A 640 12.39 3.57 32.61
C LEU A 640 12.76 3.57 34.11
N ALA A 641 14.05 3.57 34.44
CA ALA A 641 14.51 3.54 35.82
C ALA A 641 14.19 4.83 36.59
N ASP A 642 14.16 5.98 35.92
CA ASP A 642 13.85 7.28 36.50
C ASP A 642 12.32 7.50 36.63
N HIS A 643 11.48 6.71 35.93
CA HIS A 643 10.03 6.84 35.97
C HIS A 643 9.44 6.45 37.34
N PRO A 644 8.59 7.28 37.96
CA PRO A 644 7.96 6.97 39.22
C PRO A 644 6.77 6.01 39.01
N PHE A 645 6.95 4.74 39.37
CA PHE A 645 5.88 3.76 39.32
C PHE A 645 5.02 3.78 40.61
N PRO A 646 3.69 3.90 40.49
CA PRO A 646 2.77 3.78 41.61
C PRO A 646 2.37 2.31 41.79
N LEU A 647 3.27 1.47 42.31
CA LEU A 647 2.91 0.07 42.59
C LEU A 647 2.00 -0.01 43.82
N VAL A 648 0.84 -0.64 43.63
CA VAL A 648 -0.27 -0.60 44.58
C VAL A 648 -0.30 -1.87 45.44
N THR A 649 0.07 -3.05 44.96
CA THR A 649 0.06 -4.26 45.82
C THR A 649 1.47 -4.78 46.13
N GLY A 650 1.57 -5.65 47.14
CA GLY A 650 2.83 -6.34 47.45
C GLY A 650 2.69 -7.85 47.60
N ASP A 651 1.53 -8.42 47.29
CA ASP A 651 1.39 -9.87 47.20
C ASP A 651 1.95 -10.35 45.84
N ALA A 652 2.92 -11.27 45.87
CA ALA A 652 3.57 -11.77 44.66
C ALA A 652 2.68 -12.60 43.74
N SER A 653 1.51 -13.03 44.23
CA SER A 653 0.51 -13.69 43.39
C SER A 653 -0.20 -12.72 42.43
N GLN A 654 -0.18 -11.42 42.74
CA GLN A 654 -0.97 -10.42 42.03
C GLN A 654 -0.38 -10.08 40.63
N PRO A 655 -1.23 -9.79 39.63
CA PRO A 655 -0.78 -9.57 38.26
C PRO A 655 0.18 -8.39 38.09
N ASP A 656 -0.04 -7.27 38.77
CA ASP A 656 0.85 -6.09 38.76
C ASP A 656 2.27 -6.45 39.25
N VAL A 657 2.35 -7.20 40.34
CA VAL A 657 3.62 -7.66 40.90
C VAL A 657 4.33 -8.66 39.99
N ARG A 658 3.58 -9.58 39.36
CA ARG A 658 4.13 -10.54 38.39
C ARG A 658 4.71 -9.84 37.15
N LEU A 659 4.02 -8.82 36.63
CA LEU A 659 4.50 -8.02 35.50
C LEU A 659 5.76 -7.23 35.86
N ALA A 660 5.79 -6.61 37.04
CA ALA A 660 7.00 -5.94 37.55
C ALA A 660 8.18 -6.91 37.71
N ALA A 661 7.93 -8.11 38.24
CA ALA A 661 8.94 -9.16 38.38
C ALA A 661 9.45 -9.64 37.01
N GLN A 662 8.56 -9.80 36.01
CA GLN A 662 8.93 -10.15 34.63
C GLN A 662 9.84 -9.09 34.02
N LEU A 663 9.49 -7.80 34.16
CA LEU A 663 10.31 -6.69 33.67
C LEU A 663 11.71 -6.68 34.31
N LEU A 664 11.78 -6.78 35.65
CA LEU A 664 13.06 -6.82 36.37
C LEU A 664 13.91 -8.03 35.97
N ALA A 665 13.30 -9.20 35.83
CA ALA A 665 13.97 -10.43 35.39
C ALA A 665 14.50 -10.31 33.96
N GLY A 666 13.72 -9.70 33.05
CA GLY A 666 14.12 -9.42 31.67
C GLY A 666 15.35 -8.51 31.60
N ILE A 667 15.36 -7.40 32.37
CA ILE A 667 16.51 -6.49 32.44
C ILE A 667 17.74 -7.19 33.03
N GLU A 668 17.57 -8.01 34.07
CA GLU A 668 18.67 -8.80 34.64
C GLU A 668 19.22 -9.83 33.63
N PHE A 669 18.33 -10.49 32.88
CA PHE A 669 18.69 -11.40 31.81
C PHE A 669 19.50 -10.70 30.72
N LEU A 670 19.07 -9.51 30.27
CA LEU A 670 19.82 -8.66 29.37
C LEU A 670 21.21 -8.34 29.92
N ALA A 671 21.28 -7.84 31.16
CA ALA A 671 22.55 -7.45 31.75
C ALA A 671 23.53 -8.63 31.84
N ARG A 672 23.08 -9.82 32.25
CA ARG A 672 23.95 -11.00 32.39
C ARG A 672 24.33 -11.65 31.06
N THR A 673 23.54 -11.48 30.01
CA THR A 673 23.84 -11.99 28.66
C THR A 673 24.75 -11.07 27.84
N SER A 674 24.83 -9.78 28.21
CA SER A 674 25.71 -8.78 27.55
C SER A 674 27.21 -9.09 27.63
N SER A 675 27.65 -9.94 28.56
CA SER A 675 29.06 -10.29 28.78
C SER A 675 29.32 -11.79 28.67
N ARG A 676 30.39 -12.18 27.96
CA ARG A 676 30.86 -13.56 27.99
C ARG A 676 31.54 -13.86 29.32
N TRP A 677 31.49 -15.12 29.76
CA TRP A 677 32.00 -15.48 31.08
C TRP A 677 33.52 -15.20 31.20
N TYR A 678 34.28 -15.42 30.12
CA TYR A 678 35.72 -15.16 30.07
C TYR A 678 36.08 -13.67 29.97
N GLU A 679 35.18 -12.82 29.45
CA GLU A 679 35.38 -11.37 29.42
C GLU A 679 35.35 -10.75 30.82
N CYS A 680 34.75 -11.44 31.79
CA CYS A 680 34.63 -10.97 33.17
C CYS A 680 35.68 -11.52 34.13
N ARG A 681 36.35 -12.65 33.84
CA ARG A 681 37.03 -13.43 34.89
C ARG A 681 38.50 -13.80 34.64
N LEU A 682 39.00 -13.78 33.40
CA LEU A 682 40.25 -14.49 33.08
C LEU A 682 41.32 -13.71 32.32
N PHE A 683 41.16 -12.43 31.96
CA PHE A 683 42.16 -11.75 31.12
C PHE A 683 42.24 -10.22 31.37
N PRO A 684 43.44 -9.61 31.50
CA PRO A 684 43.59 -8.16 31.74
C PRO A 684 42.97 -7.30 30.63
N TRP A 685 42.80 -7.85 29.43
CA TRP A 685 42.18 -7.18 28.29
C TRP A 685 40.64 -7.09 28.36
N GLY A 686 39.99 -7.82 29.29
CA GLY A 686 38.54 -7.76 29.50
C GLY A 686 38.04 -6.38 29.93
N PHE A 687 38.89 -5.58 30.58
CA PHE A 687 38.58 -4.20 30.97
C PHE A 687 38.32 -3.27 29.77
N PHE A 688 38.89 -3.60 28.60
CA PHE A 688 38.69 -2.85 27.36
C PHE A 688 37.48 -3.34 26.55
N ARG A 689 36.68 -4.29 27.07
CA ARG A 689 35.45 -4.75 26.41
C ARG A 689 34.24 -3.96 26.91
N ARG A 690 33.27 -3.73 26.02
CA ARG A 690 32.02 -3.03 26.37
C ARG A 690 31.09 -3.85 27.25
N GLY A 691 31.03 -5.17 27.03
CA GLY A 691 30.10 -6.09 27.71
C GLY A 691 30.11 -5.97 29.24
N PRO A 692 31.26 -6.11 29.92
CA PRO A 692 31.32 -5.98 31.39
C PRO A 692 30.87 -4.60 31.91
N ALA A 693 31.21 -3.52 31.21
CA ALA A 693 30.83 -2.17 31.59
C ALA A 693 29.33 -1.93 31.39
N LEU A 694 28.77 -2.44 30.29
CA LEU A 694 27.34 -2.42 29.99
C LEU A 694 26.55 -3.21 31.04
N ARG A 695 26.97 -4.45 31.34
CA ARG A 695 26.40 -5.27 32.42
C ARG A 695 26.32 -4.49 33.73
N LYS A 696 27.42 -3.85 34.14
CA LYS A 696 27.48 -3.09 35.40
C LYS A 696 26.51 -1.91 35.39
N ALA A 697 26.38 -1.20 34.26
CA ALA A 697 25.44 -0.09 34.13
C ALA A 697 23.97 -0.55 34.15
N MET A 698 23.64 -1.62 33.41
CA MET A 698 22.28 -2.16 33.38
C MET A 698 21.83 -2.71 34.74
N LEU A 699 22.71 -3.42 35.46
CA LEU A 699 22.37 -3.89 36.82
C LEU A 699 22.11 -2.73 37.79
N ARG A 700 22.87 -1.62 37.68
CA ARG A 700 22.61 -0.42 38.48
C ARG A 700 21.24 0.18 38.20
N TYR A 701 20.86 0.32 36.92
CA TYR A 701 19.54 0.84 36.56
C TYR A 701 18.42 -0.15 36.92
N ARG A 702 18.66 -1.47 36.85
CA ARG A 702 17.74 -2.48 37.37
C ARG A 702 17.51 -2.31 38.87
N ASP A 703 18.57 -2.10 39.64
CA ASP A 703 18.45 -1.92 41.09
C ASP A 703 17.76 -0.61 41.44
N GLN A 704 18.02 0.46 40.69
CA GLN A 704 17.29 1.72 40.80
C GLN A 704 15.80 1.54 40.48
N LEU A 705 15.48 0.90 39.35
CA LEU A 705 14.10 0.59 38.98
C LEU A 705 13.41 -0.28 40.03
N SER A 706 14.11 -1.30 40.56
CA SER A 706 13.60 -2.13 41.64
C SER A 706 13.29 -1.32 42.89
N ASN A 707 14.17 -0.38 43.28
CA ASN A 707 13.91 0.52 44.41
C ASN A 707 12.71 1.44 44.15
N ASN A 708 12.51 1.90 42.92
CA ASN A 708 11.40 2.76 42.55
C ASN A 708 10.07 2.00 42.53
N LEU A 709 10.04 0.83 41.87
CA LEU A 709 8.87 -0.08 41.88
C LEU A 709 8.51 -0.53 43.30
N LEU A 710 9.50 -0.81 44.15
CA LEU A 710 9.31 -1.42 45.47
C LEU A 710 9.43 -0.42 46.62
N ARG A 711 9.32 0.88 46.33
CA ARG A 711 9.50 1.95 47.33
C ARG A 711 8.55 1.79 48.51
N GLN A 712 7.32 1.36 48.25
CA GLN A 712 6.27 1.15 49.26
C GLN A 712 6.18 -0.30 49.77
N ALA A 713 6.95 -1.23 49.20
CA ALA A 713 6.90 -2.64 49.58
C ALA A 713 7.67 -2.90 50.88
N ASN A 714 7.05 -3.65 51.80
CA ASN A 714 7.68 -4.11 53.04
C ASN A 714 8.71 -5.24 52.77
N PRO A 715 9.53 -5.64 53.76
CA PRO A 715 10.57 -6.64 53.54
C PRO A 715 10.07 -8.02 53.06
N SER A 716 8.91 -8.50 53.54
CA SER A 716 8.38 -9.80 53.11
C SER A 716 7.89 -9.76 51.66
N GLN A 717 7.24 -8.66 51.27
CA GLN A 717 6.81 -8.41 49.89
C GLN A 717 8.02 -8.34 48.95
N ARG A 718 9.09 -7.64 49.34
CA ARG A 718 10.34 -7.59 48.56
C ARG A 718 10.94 -8.98 48.35
N ASN A 719 11.00 -9.81 49.40
CA ASN A 719 11.51 -11.18 49.28
C ASN A 719 10.69 -12.02 48.30
N SER A 720 9.36 -11.87 48.33
CA SER A 720 8.46 -12.58 47.44
C SER A 720 8.63 -12.16 45.98
N ILE A 721 8.82 -10.85 45.74
CA ILE A 721 9.10 -10.29 44.41
C ILE A 721 10.45 -10.77 43.90
N ASP A 722 11.48 -10.76 44.73
CA ASP A 722 12.80 -11.29 44.38
C ASP A 722 12.74 -12.78 44.04
N GLN A 723 11.89 -13.56 44.70
CA GLN A 723 11.66 -14.96 44.35
C GLN A 723 11.01 -15.08 42.97
N SER A 724 9.98 -14.29 42.67
CA SER A 724 9.35 -14.25 41.33
C SER A 724 10.34 -13.82 40.24
N VAL A 725 11.17 -12.81 40.50
CA VAL A 725 12.24 -12.38 39.59
C VAL A 725 13.20 -13.54 39.28
N ARG A 726 13.62 -14.30 40.31
CA ARG A 726 14.49 -15.47 40.12
C ARG A 726 13.84 -16.56 39.28
N LEU A 727 12.56 -16.85 39.51
CA LEU A 727 11.81 -17.83 38.74
C LEU A 727 11.71 -17.43 37.26
N TYR A 728 11.31 -16.19 36.97
CA TYR A 728 11.26 -15.68 35.59
C TYR A 728 12.65 -15.69 34.93
N PHE A 729 13.70 -15.30 35.66
CA PHE A 729 15.07 -15.36 35.16
C PHE A 729 15.49 -16.80 34.80
N GLN A 730 15.12 -17.79 35.63
CA GLN A 730 15.37 -19.21 35.35
C GLN A 730 14.64 -19.67 34.09
N GLN A 731 13.36 -19.30 33.93
CA GLN A 731 12.56 -19.61 32.74
C GLN A 731 13.21 -19.05 31.46
N LEU A 732 13.63 -17.78 31.45
CA LEU A 732 14.38 -17.20 30.32
C LEU A 732 15.68 -17.97 30.04
N GLY A 733 16.35 -18.43 31.09
CA GLY A 733 17.54 -19.27 31.00
C GLY A 733 17.28 -20.67 30.44
N GLU A 734 16.11 -21.25 30.68
CA GLU A 734 15.67 -22.52 30.10
C GLU A 734 15.32 -22.37 28.63
N VAL A 735 14.53 -21.37 28.25
CA VAL A 735 14.21 -21.08 26.83
C VAL A 735 15.50 -20.94 26.02
N ARG A 736 16.48 -20.20 26.54
CA ARG A 736 17.81 -20.07 25.93
C ARG A 736 18.52 -21.42 25.76
N ARG A 737 18.49 -22.29 26.77
CA ARG A 737 19.15 -23.61 26.76
C ARG A 737 18.48 -24.53 25.75
N THR A 738 17.16 -24.58 25.76
CA THR A 738 16.33 -25.38 24.84
C THR A 738 16.58 -24.97 23.38
N GLN A 739 16.64 -23.67 23.10
CA GLN A 739 16.94 -23.15 21.75
C GLN A 739 18.43 -23.13 21.39
N ARG A 740 19.32 -23.65 22.26
CA ARG A 740 20.78 -23.71 22.09
C ARG A 740 21.41 -22.36 21.71
N LEU A 741 20.90 -21.25 22.27
CA LEU A 741 21.30 -19.91 21.88
C LEU A 741 22.61 -19.47 22.56
N GLY A 742 23.58 -19.06 21.74
CA GLY A 742 24.78 -18.38 22.20
C GLY A 742 24.48 -17.05 22.89
N LYS A 743 25.25 -16.67 23.92
CA LYS A 743 24.99 -15.47 24.76
C LYS A 743 24.71 -14.19 23.96
N LYS A 744 25.41 -13.98 22.83
CA LYS A 744 25.27 -12.77 21.99
C LYS A 744 23.88 -12.63 21.34
N LEU A 745 23.26 -13.75 20.97
CA LEU A 745 21.96 -13.76 20.30
C LEU A 745 20.82 -14.12 21.25
N ALA A 746 21.14 -14.61 22.44
CA ALA A 746 20.18 -15.10 23.42
C ALA A 746 19.20 -14.00 23.87
N ALA A 747 19.71 -12.82 24.26
CA ALA A 747 18.89 -11.68 24.66
C ALA A 747 17.84 -11.34 23.59
N ARG A 748 18.32 -11.04 22.37
CA ARG A 748 17.46 -10.70 21.22
C ARG A 748 16.46 -11.80 20.96
N ARG A 749 16.90 -13.03 20.69
CA ARG A 749 15.98 -14.11 20.30
C ARG A 749 15.00 -14.53 21.40
N VAL A 750 15.38 -14.49 22.68
CA VAL A 750 14.48 -14.91 23.77
C VAL A 750 13.45 -13.82 24.07
N LEU A 751 13.86 -12.55 24.10
CA LEU A 751 12.96 -11.44 24.46
C LEU A 751 12.17 -10.90 23.27
N THR A 752 12.65 -11.06 22.03
CA THR A 752 11.90 -10.71 20.81
C THR A 752 11.17 -11.92 20.21
N ALA A 753 11.32 -13.13 20.78
CA ALA A 753 10.65 -14.33 20.27
C ALA A 753 9.13 -14.15 20.11
N PRO A 754 8.42 -13.56 21.10
CA PRO A 754 6.99 -13.29 20.96
C PRO A 754 6.67 -12.49 19.70
N TRP A 755 7.53 -11.54 19.31
CA TRP A 755 7.26 -10.63 18.19
C TRP A 755 7.60 -11.22 16.84
N SER A 756 8.71 -11.96 16.75
CA SER A 756 9.10 -12.59 15.48
C SER A 756 8.05 -13.58 14.98
N GLY A 757 7.25 -14.17 15.88
CA GLY A 757 6.11 -15.01 15.53
C GLY A 757 4.89 -14.23 15.00
N HIS A 758 4.85 -12.91 15.18
CA HIS A 758 3.72 -12.06 14.76
C HIS A 758 3.96 -11.35 13.42
N GLY A 759 5.05 -11.62 12.71
CA GLY A 759 5.36 -10.95 11.43
C GLY A 759 5.76 -9.48 11.60
N ILE A 760 6.21 -9.08 12.79
CA ILE A 760 6.64 -7.70 13.07
C ILE A 760 8.14 -7.56 12.74
N ARG A 761 8.45 -6.60 11.87
CA ARG A 761 9.80 -6.16 11.52
C ARG A 761 9.98 -4.71 11.97
N THR A 762 11.20 -4.35 12.36
CA THR A 762 11.55 -2.96 12.66
C THR A 762 12.76 -2.54 11.84
N ASP A 763 12.96 -1.25 11.65
CA ASP A 763 14.17 -0.71 11.05
C ASP A 763 15.40 -0.96 11.93
N ALA A 764 15.23 -0.96 13.25
CA ALA A 764 16.32 -1.17 14.19
C ALA A 764 16.99 -2.55 14.06
N GLY A 765 18.30 -2.55 13.84
CA GLY A 765 19.07 -3.79 13.68
C GLY A 765 18.91 -4.51 12.34
N GLN A 766 18.28 -3.88 11.33
CA GLN A 766 18.31 -4.34 9.93
C GLN A 766 19.64 -4.00 9.25
N PRO A 767 20.05 -4.76 8.22
CA PRO A 767 21.22 -4.42 7.42
C PRO A 767 20.96 -3.12 6.64
N PHE A 768 21.80 -2.12 6.92
CA PHE A 768 21.71 -0.78 6.35
C PHE A 768 23.03 -0.43 5.61
N PRO A 769 22.97 0.16 4.39
CA PRO A 769 24.16 0.51 3.62
C PRO A 769 24.89 1.72 4.22
N GLY A 770 25.66 1.52 5.28
CA GLY A 770 26.37 2.63 5.94
C GLY A 770 27.63 3.15 5.21
N VAL A 771 28.03 2.54 4.08
CA VAL A 771 29.11 3.05 3.23
C VAL A 771 28.69 2.91 1.77
N LEU A 772 28.70 4.02 1.04
CA LEU A 772 28.24 4.12 -0.35
C LEU A 772 29.31 4.78 -1.22
N SER A 773 29.43 4.35 -2.48
CA SER A 773 30.09 5.17 -3.51
C SER A 773 29.15 6.30 -3.93
N ARG A 774 29.71 7.37 -4.50
CA ARG A 774 28.91 8.45 -5.11
C ARG A 774 27.91 7.93 -6.14
N GLY A 775 28.33 7.06 -7.07
CA GLY A 775 27.41 6.47 -8.05
C GLY A 775 26.29 5.61 -7.44
N ALA A 776 26.53 4.92 -6.32
CA ALA A 776 25.46 4.17 -5.64
C ALA A 776 24.45 5.10 -4.94
N TRP A 777 24.93 6.21 -4.38
CA TRP A 777 24.08 7.24 -3.80
C TRP A 777 23.27 7.99 -4.88
N GLU A 778 23.90 8.31 -6.02
CA GLU A 778 23.22 8.90 -7.18
C GLU A 778 22.12 7.97 -7.74
N ALA A 779 22.35 6.65 -7.76
CA ALA A 779 21.32 5.68 -8.14
C ALA A 779 20.12 5.71 -7.17
N ILE A 780 20.36 5.74 -5.84
CA ILE A 780 19.28 5.87 -4.84
C ILE A 780 18.53 7.19 -5.05
N ARG A 781 19.25 8.30 -5.26
CA ARG A 781 18.66 9.61 -5.52
C ARG A 781 17.83 9.64 -6.80
N GLN A 782 18.29 8.99 -7.86
CA GLN A 782 17.53 8.88 -9.11
C GLN A 782 16.25 8.07 -8.92
N THR A 783 16.32 6.92 -8.22
CA THR A 783 15.13 6.13 -7.90
C THR A 783 14.11 6.92 -7.08
N GLU A 784 14.56 7.72 -6.10
CA GLU A 784 13.64 8.57 -5.35
C GLU A 784 13.08 9.71 -6.20
N ALA A 785 13.88 10.35 -7.07
CA ALA A 785 13.39 11.35 -8.01
C ALA A 785 12.34 10.79 -8.99
N GLU A 786 12.49 9.54 -9.45
CA GLU A 786 11.49 8.85 -10.26
C GLU A 786 10.18 8.62 -9.49
N ARG A 787 10.27 8.22 -8.20
CA ARG A 787 9.10 8.07 -7.32
C ARG A 787 8.41 9.41 -7.05
N GLU A 788 9.17 10.45 -6.77
CA GLU A 788 8.65 11.81 -6.58
C GLU A 788 7.98 12.33 -7.86
N GLY A 789 8.59 12.08 -9.03
CA GLY A 789 7.99 12.42 -10.32
C GLY A 789 6.67 11.68 -10.57
N ALA A 790 6.59 10.39 -10.24
CA ALA A 790 5.36 9.62 -10.32
C ALA A 790 4.29 10.13 -9.34
N ARG A 791 4.69 10.50 -8.12
CA ARG A 791 3.80 11.09 -7.11
C ARG A 791 3.28 12.45 -7.55
N ALA A 792 4.16 13.32 -8.05
CA ALA A 792 3.81 14.65 -8.56
C ALA A 792 2.86 14.53 -9.76
N SER A 793 3.10 13.58 -10.67
CA SER A 793 2.19 13.30 -11.81
C SER A 793 0.82 12.83 -11.35
N LEU A 794 0.75 11.98 -10.31
CA LEU A 794 -0.51 11.52 -9.74
C LEU A 794 -1.24 12.66 -9.03
N GLN A 795 -0.53 13.49 -8.25
CA GLN A 795 -1.07 14.66 -7.59
C GLN A 795 -1.62 15.65 -8.62
N GLN A 796 -0.83 15.99 -9.65
CA GLN A 796 -1.26 16.86 -10.74
C GLN A 796 -2.52 16.32 -11.42
N ARG A 797 -2.56 15.02 -11.76
CA ARG A 797 -3.73 14.41 -12.40
C ARG A 797 -4.97 14.42 -11.50
N LYS A 798 -4.79 14.29 -10.18
CA LYS A 798 -5.89 14.40 -9.21
C LYS A 798 -6.35 15.85 -9.02
N GLU A 799 -5.44 16.81 -8.99
CA GLU A 799 -5.77 18.25 -8.99
C GLU A 799 -6.51 18.65 -10.26
N GLU A 800 -6.09 18.16 -11.43
CA GLU A 800 -6.80 18.28 -12.71
C GLU A 800 -8.19 17.64 -12.62
N ASN A 801 -8.31 16.44 -12.04
CA ASN A 801 -9.60 15.79 -11.81
C ASN A 801 -10.49 16.60 -10.84
N ARG A 802 -9.95 17.23 -9.80
CA ARG A 802 -10.72 18.11 -8.91
C ARG A 802 -11.17 19.35 -9.65
N ALA A 803 -10.28 20.01 -10.39
CA ALA A 803 -10.62 21.15 -11.22
C ALA A 803 -11.68 20.79 -12.27
N ARG A 804 -11.64 19.56 -12.81
CA ARG A 804 -12.55 19.04 -13.83
C ARG A 804 -13.88 18.51 -13.28
N PHE A 805 -13.91 17.88 -12.11
CA PHE A 805 -15.12 17.25 -11.55
C PHE A 805 -15.72 17.96 -10.34
N ALA A 806 -14.94 18.57 -9.42
CA ALA A 806 -15.48 19.19 -8.20
C ALA A 806 -16.40 20.39 -8.52
N VAL A 807 -17.62 20.41 -7.97
CA VAL A 807 -18.64 21.43 -8.23
C VAL A 807 -18.85 22.34 -7.01
N ALA A 808 -18.98 21.74 -5.83
CA ALA A 808 -19.29 22.44 -4.59
C ALA A 808 -18.54 21.83 -3.40
N ARG A 809 -18.23 22.66 -2.39
CA ARG A 809 -17.69 22.20 -1.09
C ARG A 809 -18.38 22.97 0.04
N ASP A 810 -18.83 22.25 1.06
CA ASP A 810 -19.51 22.80 2.23
C ASP A 810 -20.70 23.71 1.86
N GLY A 811 -21.42 23.37 0.78
CA GLY A 811 -22.52 24.18 0.28
C GLY A 811 -22.10 25.50 -0.41
N HIS A 812 -20.83 25.65 -0.81
CA HIS A 812 -20.33 26.81 -1.55
C HIS A 812 -19.79 26.44 -2.94
N PRO A 813 -19.97 27.32 -3.96
CA PRO A 813 -19.38 27.14 -5.29
C PRO A 813 -17.86 27.07 -5.23
N LEU A 814 -17.25 26.22 -6.07
CA LEU A 814 -15.83 26.34 -6.42
C LEU A 814 -15.68 27.21 -7.69
N ALA A 815 -14.84 28.23 -7.64
CA ALA A 815 -14.80 29.37 -8.58
C ALA A 815 -14.38 29.08 -10.04
N THR A 816 -14.14 27.84 -10.45
CA THR A 816 -13.40 27.50 -11.67
C THR A 816 -14.22 26.94 -12.84
N ARG A 817 -15.55 27.12 -12.91
CA ARG A 817 -16.40 26.47 -13.95
C ARG A 817 -17.41 27.37 -14.65
N ASP A 818 -17.96 26.82 -15.75
CA ASP A 818 -19.06 27.39 -16.55
C ASP A 818 -20.11 28.04 -15.63
N PRO A 819 -20.28 29.38 -15.70
CA PRO A 819 -21.20 30.13 -14.85
C PRO A 819 -22.62 29.56 -14.82
N ASN A 820 -23.08 28.93 -15.90
CA ASN A 820 -24.43 28.39 -15.99
C ASN A 820 -24.64 27.13 -15.13
N ILE A 821 -23.63 26.26 -15.06
CA ILE A 821 -23.67 25.06 -14.19
C ILE A 821 -23.58 25.50 -12.73
N GLN A 822 -22.79 26.54 -12.44
CA GLN A 822 -22.65 27.13 -11.11
C GLN A 822 -23.90 27.87 -10.63
N GLU A 823 -24.69 28.50 -11.50
CA GLU A 823 -25.81 29.31 -11.01
C GLU A 823 -27.06 28.46 -10.73
N VAL A 824 -27.37 27.49 -11.60
CA VAL A 824 -28.64 26.76 -11.53
C VAL A 824 -28.52 25.47 -10.72
N ALA A 825 -27.51 24.64 -11.01
CA ALA A 825 -27.39 23.32 -10.38
C ALA A 825 -26.81 23.36 -8.96
N LEU A 826 -25.87 24.26 -8.74
CA LEU A 826 -25.32 24.50 -7.42
C LEU A 826 -26.36 25.09 -6.46
N ARG A 827 -27.16 26.07 -6.88
CA ARG A 827 -28.15 26.70 -6.00
C ARG A 827 -29.15 25.67 -5.48
N ALA A 828 -29.58 24.76 -6.34
CA ALA A 828 -30.45 23.65 -5.93
C ALA A 828 -29.77 22.69 -4.94
N PHE A 829 -28.49 22.33 -5.15
CA PHE A 829 -27.72 21.54 -4.19
C PHE A 829 -27.59 22.25 -2.84
N VAL A 830 -27.25 23.53 -2.85
CA VAL A 830 -27.07 24.36 -1.64
C VAL A 830 -28.39 24.55 -0.90
N GLU A 831 -29.49 24.80 -1.60
CA GLU A 831 -30.83 24.89 -1.02
C GLU A 831 -31.26 23.55 -0.40
N ALA A 832 -31.01 22.42 -1.07
CA ALA A 832 -31.28 21.09 -0.55
C ALA A 832 -30.44 20.78 0.71
N ALA A 833 -29.14 21.10 0.66
CA ALA A 833 -28.23 20.96 1.81
C ALA A 833 -28.66 21.83 2.99
N SER A 834 -29.10 23.06 2.73
CA SER A 834 -29.58 24.00 3.76
C SER A 834 -30.88 23.56 4.41
N ARG A 835 -31.82 22.97 3.64
CA ARG A 835 -33.08 22.41 4.19
C ARG A 835 -32.82 21.27 5.15
N GLN A 836 -31.89 20.37 4.83
CA GLN A 836 -31.53 19.26 5.71
C GLN A 836 -30.84 19.70 7.01
N GLN A 837 -30.12 20.83 7.01
CA GLN A 837 -29.53 21.39 8.24
C GLN A 837 -30.55 22.08 9.15
N GLY A 838 -31.73 22.45 8.63
CA GLY A 838 -32.79 23.17 9.36
C GLY A 838 -33.84 22.28 10.03
N GLU A 839 -33.90 20.99 9.70
CA GLU A 839 -34.80 20.03 10.35
C GLU A 839 -34.04 19.26 11.44
N PRO A 840 -34.49 19.27 12.71
CA PRO A 840 -33.91 18.39 13.72
C PRO A 840 -34.14 16.93 13.30
N PRO A 841 -33.18 16.01 13.52
CA PRO A 841 -33.33 14.62 13.13
C PRO A 841 -34.59 14.02 13.78
N ALA A 842 -35.49 13.49 12.96
CA ALA A 842 -36.72 12.82 13.37
C ALA A 842 -36.46 11.45 13.97
#